data_AF-A0A5M6CM48-F1
#
_entry.id   AF-A0A5M6CM48-F1
#
_cell.length_a   1.000
_cell.length_b   1.000
_cell.length_c   1.000
_cell.angle_alpha   90.00
_cell.angle_beta   90.00
_cell.angle_gamma   90.00
#
_symmetry.space_group_name_H-M   'P 1'
#
loop_
_entity.id
_entity.type
_entity.pdbx_description
1 polymer ?
#
loop_
_entity_poly.entity_id
_entity_poly.type
_entity_poly.pdbx_seq_one_letter_code
_entity_poly.pdbx_strand_id
1 'polypeptide(L)'
;MENKVSGRTGKVWRLFAALFLLMVVVPGADAQQYTLEWQKAYDWDSQMSTGDQAFDIQATNDNGYILAGRTNLDILWDAKGRVTKLNSAGAVEWDKMYGDSTATCYLNSIRQTQDGGYIALGSMTAMNTTTGMASGWHGSYDLLVLKLDASGNVQWHKCLGGSSDEEPGAIRQTADGGYIVSGSTASDDGDVPDNNHFDINNPSFDLWLIKLNASGNIVWQHTYGGSSDEIAAGTEVLSDGSFIVCGNTSSNDGDVSGSHGLYPDGWILKVTSNGTFLWQRCFGSSGEERFFNIVSTTDNGFMAAGYTSDNGGNVTGFHGGFYDAWVVKINSAGNQEWQRTIGGSGTEMAGAVKQLPDGGYAVAGEGNSADGDVPALSGERDVWVCYLSNDGGITGSQDFGGINNDGYYGGWSAMYLGVNITTTIDNGLAVTASTQSPDIPGFVDNSEFYVIKLKGKPGCDTTVTVSDTVICNSDPFLVTLHSTIMGGDSYRWVNSVPGPAITVVLPGTYFCNVLTGCNFHTDTIHVLLPVALPQSLGLDNVNVCKGSDFIIGNKESIKGIQYLWNTGERQSFIHPEKEGVYTLSVSNGCDSRDDSANVTFMECNQCLFVPNAFSPDGDGLNDVFGARNLCEIKSFQIQVYNRWGQLVFNANNIAEKWDGTYNNGVADVGAYFYQISFTSADNTIQYRKGEIMLIR
;
A
#
# COMPACT_ATOMS: atom_id res chain seq x y z
N MET A 1 6.78 32.53 -52.14
CA MET A 1 7.82 31.52 -52.43
C MET A 1 8.92 31.66 -51.37
N GLU A 2 8.89 30.69 -50.45
CA GLU A 2 10.00 30.03 -49.75
C GLU A 2 11.31 30.75 -49.36
N ASN A 3 11.55 30.68 -48.04
CA ASN A 3 12.70 30.10 -47.32
C ASN A 3 14.11 30.71 -47.40
N LYS A 4 14.58 31.17 -46.23
CA LYS A 4 15.74 30.69 -45.43
C LYS A 4 15.84 31.62 -44.20
N VAL A 5 16.11 31.17 -42.97
CA VAL A 5 17.41 30.77 -42.45
C VAL A 5 17.21 30.09 -41.08
N SER A 6 17.98 29.03 -40.83
CA SER A 6 18.06 28.20 -39.62
C SER A 6 18.66 28.93 -38.40
N GLY A 7 18.05 28.76 -37.23
CA GLY A 7 18.54 29.24 -35.93
C GLY A 7 19.48 28.26 -35.22
N ARG A 8 20.50 28.82 -34.56
CA ARG A 8 21.40 28.18 -33.57
C ARG A 8 20.91 28.46 -32.14
N THR A 9 21.48 27.71 -31.20
CA THR A 9 21.47 27.81 -29.72
C THR A 9 20.37 26.97 -29.05
N GLY A 10 20.59 26.19 -27.99
CA GLY A 10 21.77 25.97 -27.14
C GLY A 10 21.49 24.85 -26.12
N LYS A 11 22.56 24.24 -25.61
CA LYS A 11 22.58 23.24 -24.53
C LYS A 11 22.10 23.84 -23.20
N VAL A 12 21.12 23.23 -22.53
CA VAL A 12 21.10 22.96 -21.07
C VAL A 12 20.20 21.74 -20.84
N TRP A 13 20.75 20.57 -20.51
CA TRP A 13 19.96 19.46 -19.93
C TRP A 13 20.36 19.32 -18.47
N ARG A 14 19.42 19.61 -17.57
CA ARG A 14 19.52 19.34 -16.14
C ARG A 14 18.99 17.93 -15.85
N LEU A 15 19.67 17.25 -14.92
CA LEU A 15 19.29 15.96 -14.36
C LEU A 15 17.86 15.98 -13.81
N PHE A 16 17.08 14.96 -14.15
CA PHE A 16 16.06 14.40 -13.27
C PHE A 16 16.35 12.89 -13.15
N ALA A 17 16.89 12.49 -12.00
CA ALA A 17 16.90 11.10 -11.57
C ALA A 17 15.55 10.82 -10.92
N ALA A 18 14.68 10.07 -11.60
CA ALA A 18 13.48 9.51 -11.00
C ALA A 18 13.85 8.15 -10.39
N LEU A 19 13.81 8.09 -9.06
CA LEU A 19 13.90 6.87 -8.28
C LEU A 19 12.59 6.08 -8.50
N PHE A 20 12.62 5.01 -9.28
CA PHE A 20 11.50 4.07 -9.36
C PHE A 20 11.81 2.86 -8.47
N LEU A 21 11.02 2.73 -7.41
CA LEU A 21 11.05 1.64 -6.45
C LEU A 21 10.63 0.33 -7.15
N LEU A 22 11.38 -0.74 -6.90
CA LEU A 22 11.10 -2.09 -7.38
C LEU A 22 9.94 -2.68 -6.55
N MET A 23 8.71 -2.69 -7.09
CA MET A 23 7.65 -3.56 -6.55
C MET A 23 7.81 -4.95 -7.16
N VAL A 24 8.15 -5.93 -6.32
CA VAL A 24 7.92 -7.34 -6.63
C VAL A 24 6.41 -7.54 -6.51
N VAL A 25 5.70 -7.54 -7.65
CA VAL A 25 4.28 -7.89 -7.69
C VAL A 25 4.18 -9.40 -7.55
N VAL A 26 3.68 -9.83 -6.39
CA VAL A 26 3.14 -11.19 -6.21
C VAL A 26 1.93 -11.29 -7.16
N PRO A 27 1.77 -12.35 -7.98
CA PRO A 27 0.57 -12.51 -8.79
C PRO A 27 -0.67 -12.37 -7.91
N GLY A 28 -1.62 -11.55 -8.35
CA GLY A 28 -2.82 -11.19 -7.58
C GLY A 28 -3.53 -12.45 -7.08
N ALA A 29 -3.75 -12.52 -5.78
CA ALA A 29 -4.59 -13.55 -5.20
C ALA A 29 -6.02 -13.41 -5.76
N ASP A 30 -6.61 -14.54 -6.17
CA ASP A 30 -8.02 -14.62 -6.56
C ASP A 30 -8.89 -14.00 -5.45
N ALA A 31 -9.71 -13.00 -5.78
CA ALA A 31 -10.58 -12.35 -4.81
C ALA A 31 -11.78 -13.25 -4.48
N GLN A 32 -11.97 -13.50 -3.19
CA GLN A 32 -13.06 -14.29 -2.65
C GLN A 32 -14.40 -13.61 -2.93
N GLN A 33 -15.25 -14.27 -3.73
CA GLN A 33 -16.62 -13.80 -3.95
C GLN A 33 -17.55 -14.24 -2.82
N TYR A 34 -18.57 -13.44 -2.57
CA TYR A 34 -19.59 -13.70 -1.57
C TYR A 34 -20.96 -13.81 -2.22
N THR A 35 -21.87 -14.56 -1.60
CA THR A 35 -23.28 -14.64 -1.99
C THR A 35 -24.16 -14.40 -0.79
N LEU A 36 -25.31 -13.78 -1.02
CA LEU A 36 -26.39 -13.71 -0.04
C LEU A 36 -26.73 -15.11 0.50
N GLU A 37 -26.61 -15.27 1.81
CA GLU A 37 -27.05 -16.45 2.53
C GLU A 37 -28.47 -16.24 3.08
N TRP A 38 -28.65 -15.13 3.80
CA TRP A 38 -29.96 -14.64 4.25
C TRP A 38 -29.91 -13.14 4.50
N GLN A 39 -31.06 -12.49 4.41
CA GLN A 39 -31.28 -11.10 4.82
C GLN A 39 -32.55 -11.02 5.66
N LYS A 40 -32.54 -10.19 6.70
CA LYS A 40 -33.67 -10.02 7.62
C LYS A 40 -33.78 -8.56 8.05
N ALA A 41 -34.97 -8.01 7.93
CA ALA A 41 -35.31 -6.73 8.52
C ALA A 41 -35.80 -6.91 9.97
N TYR A 42 -35.57 -5.88 10.77
CA TYR A 42 -35.94 -5.80 12.17
C TYR A 42 -36.68 -4.49 12.42
N ASP A 43 -37.61 -4.58 13.34
CA ASP A 43 -38.45 -3.51 13.83
C ASP A 43 -38.44 -3.67 15.36
N TRP A 44 -37.86 -2.68 16.00
CA TRP A 44 -37.62 -2.66 17.42
C TRP A 44 -38.88 -2.15 18.12
N ASP A 45 -39.68 -1.28 17.50
CA ASP A 45 -40.93 -0.76 18.05
C ASP A 45 -42.18 -1.04 17.19
N SER A 46 -42.59 -2.32 17.10
CA SER A 46 -43.76 -2.75 16.29
C SER A 46 -45.13 -2.06 16.56
N GLN A 47 -45.22 -1.10 17.49
CA GLN A 47 -46.39 -0.29 17.81
C GLN A 47 -46.22 1.22 17.52
N MET A 48 -45.01 1.70 17.25
CA MET A 48 -44.71 3.10 16.93
C MET A 48 -44.26 3.21 15.46
N SER A 49 -44.26 4.43 14.92
CA SER A 49 -44.24 4.62 13.46
C SER A 49 -42.91 5.08 12.87
N THR A 50 -41.88 5.42 13.66
CA THR A 50 -40.60 5.94 13.11
C THR A 50 -39.43 5.93 14.12
N GLY A 51 -38.29 5.34 13.76
CA GLY A 51 -36.95 5.87 14.07
C GLY A 51 -35.88 4.93 14.65
N ASP A 52 -36.06 3.62 14.61
CA ASP A 52 -35.05 2.64 15.02
C ASP A 52 -33.85 2.65 14.08
N GLN A 53 -32.66 2.56 14.66
CA GLN A 53 -31.40 2.63 13.91
C GLN A 53 -30.37 1.71 14.53
N ALA A 54 -29.76 0.87 13.70
CA ALA A 54 -28.59 0.08 14.06
C ALA A 54 -27.32 0.75 13.52
N PHE A 55 -26.37 1.02 14.41
CA PHE A 55 -25.11 1.72 14.08
C PHE A 55 -23.89 0.80 14.00
N ASP A 56 -23.90 -0.31 14.75
CA ASP A 56 -22.76 -1.22 14.82
C ASP A 56 -23.22 -2.68 14.95
N ILE A 57 -22.43 -3.58 14.37
CA ILE A 57 -22.64 -5.03 14.40
C ILE A 57 -21.31 -5.73 14.62
N GLN A 58 -21.33 -6.78 15.44
CA GLN A 58 -20.18 -7.67 15.59
C GLN A 58 -20.60 -9.13 15.60
N ALA A 59 -19.88 -9.97 14.86
CA ALA A 59 -19.95 -11.41 15.03
C ALA A 59 -19.46 -11.79 16.43
N THR A 60 -20.15 -12.72 17.07
CA THR A 60 -19.86 -13.18 18.43
C THR A 60 -19.31 -14.60 18.43
N ASN A 61 -18.60 -14.98 19.50
CA ASN A 61 -17.91 -16.27 19.63
C ASN A 61 -18.82 -17.50 19.51
N ASP A 62 -20.15 -17.33 19.65
CA ASP A 62 -21.15 -18.39 19.49
C ASP A 62 -21.73 -18.47 18.07
N ASN A 63 -21.07 -17.85 17.08
CA ASN A 63 -21.52 -17.67 15.69
C ASN A 63 -22.76 -16.77 15.52
N GLY A 64 -23.26 -16.12 16.57
CA GLY A 64 -24.31 -15.12 16.47
C GLY A 64 -23.78 -13.71 16.20
N TYR A 65 -24.65 -12.72 16.37
CA TYR A 65 -24.35 -11.30 16.11
C TYR A 65 -24.86 -10.44 17.24
N ILE A 66 -24.10 -9.43 17.63
CA ILE A 66 -24.54 -8.39 18.57
C ILE A 66 -24.66 -7.07 17.82
N LEU A 67 -25.78 -6.37 18.02
CA LEU A 67 -26.06 -5.07 17.42
C LEU A 67 -26.27 -4.01 18.49
N ALA A 68 -25.87 -2.77 18.19
CA ALA A 68 -26.17 -1.61 19.01
C ALA A 68 -26.75 -0.48 18.17
N GLY A 69 -27.62 0.31 18.80
CA GLY A 69 -28.39 1.32 18.10
C GLY A 69 -29.25 2.17 19.02
N ARG A 70 -30.33 2.73 18.44
CA ARG A 70 -31.38 3.45 19.17
C ARG A 70 -32.78 3.11 18.68
N THR A 71 -33.75 3.40 19.53
CA THR A 71 -35.19 3.39 19.25
C THR A 71 -35.79 4.72 19.72
N ASN A 72 -36.71 5.31 18.95
CA ASN A 72 -37.37 6.57 19.34
C ASN A 72 -38.67 6.26 20.05
N LEU A 73 -38.96 6.97 21.14
CA LEU A 73 -40.25 6.88 21.83
C LEU A 73 -41.13 8.07 21.41
N ASP A 74 -42.43 7.82 21.18
CA ASP A 74 -43.50 8.72 20.68
C ASP A 74 -43.65 10.11 21.36
N ILE A 75 -42.84 10.43 22.37
CA ILE A 75 -42.98 11.64 23.19
C ILE A 75 -41.62 12.36 23.29
N LEU A 76 -41.56 13.58 22.75
CA LEU A 76 -40.53 14.60 23.05
C LEU A 76 -39.07 14.21 22.74
N TRP A 77 -38.77 13.65 21.56
CA TRP A 77 -37.38 13.37 21.12
C TRP A 77 -36.61 12.45 22.07
N ASP A 78 -37.34 11.58 22.78
CA ASP A 78 -36.78 10.64 23.74
C ASP A 78 -36.33 9.37 23.01
N ALA A 79 -35.02 9.24 22.75
CA ALA A 79 -34.45 8.02 22.17
C ALA A 79 -33.81 7.15 23.26
N LYS A 80 -33.91 5.83 23.13
CA LYS A 80 -33.25 4.86 24.02
C LYS A 80 -32.20 4.06 23.28
N GLY A 81 -31.07 3.84 23.93
CA GLY A 81 -30.04 2.92 23.44
C GLY A 81 -30.60 1.51 23.42
N ARG A 82 -30.30 0.74 22.37
CA ARG A 82 -30.82 -0.62 22.23
C ARG A 82 -29.73 -1.57 21.81
N VAL A 83 -29.77 -2.78 22.36
CA VAL A 83 -28.83 -3.86 22.04
C VAL A 83 -29.60 -5.14 21.78
N THR A 84 -29.30 -5.77 20.65
CA THR A 84 -29.93 -7.04 20.24
C THR A 84 -28.89 -8.10 19.98
N LYS A 85 -29.08 -9.27 20.59
CA LYS A 85 -28.33 -10.47 20.26
C LYS A 85 -29.14 -11.34 19.32
N LEU A 86 -28.51 -11.68 18.21
CA LEU A 86 -28.99 -12.63 17.23
C LEU A 86 -28.19 -13.92 17.31
N ASN A 87 -28.83 -15.04 16.99
CA ASN A 87 -28.13 -16.30 16.70
C ASN A 87 -27.56 -16.31 15.28
N SER A 88 -26.86 -17.39 14.91
CA SER A 88 -26.22 -17.53 13.59
C SER A 88 -27.19 -17.49 12.41
N ALA A 89 -28.46 -17.82 12.64
CA ALA A 89 -29.52 -17.75 11.63
C ALA A 89 -30.23 -16.39 11.60
N GLY A 90 -29.80 -15.40 12.38
CA GLY A 90 -30.46 -14.10 12.49
C GLY A 90 -31.81 -14.14 13.21
N ALA A 91 -32.00 -15.05 14.16
CA ALA A 91 -33.17 -14.98 15.05
C ALA A 91 -32.76 -14.27 16.35
N VAL A 92 -33.64 -13.41 16.87
CA VAL A 92 -33.42 -12.69 18.13
C VAL A 92 -33.37 -13.69 19.29
N GLU A 93 -32.25 -13.72 19.99
CA GLU A 93 -32.09 -14.46 21.24
C GLU A 93 -32.54 -13.63 22.43
N TRP A 94 -32.14 -12.36 22.45
CA TRP A 94 -32.61 -11.36 23.38
C TRP A 94 -32.44 -9.97 22.80
N ASP A 95 -33.26 -9.05 23.31
CA ASP A 95 -33.26 -7.65 22.92
C ASP A 95 -33.56 -6.78 24.15
N LYS A 96 -32.81 -5.69 24.32
CA LYS A 96 -32.86 -4.86 25.53
C LYS A 96 -32.67 -3.39 25.21
N MET A 97 -33.49 -2.58 25.87
CA MET A 97 -33.37 -1.12 25.90
C MET A 97 -32.58 -0.66 27.13
N TYR A 98 -31.81 0.42 26.95
CA TYR A 98 -30.98 1.09 27.93
C TYR A 98 -31.29 2.58 27.88
N GLY A 99 -31.26 3.24 29.03
CA GLY A 99 -31.58 4.65 29.21
C GLY A 99 -32.56 4.88 30.35
N ASP A 100 -32.50 6.06 30.96
CA ASP A 100 -33.46 6.47 32.00
C ASP A 100 -34.71 7.09 31.37
N SER A 101 -35.83 7.08 32.08
CA SER A 101 -37.14 7.53 31.57
C SER A 101 -37.21 9.00 31.12
N THR A 102 -36.23 9.81 31.48
CA THR A 102 -36.15 11.26 31.21
C THR A 102 -34.88 11.64 30.46
N ALA A 103 -34.12 10.66 30.00
CA ALA A 103 -32.82 10.85 29.37
C ALA A 103 -32.79 10.17 28.00
N THR A 104 -32.30 10.91 27.01
CA THR A 104 -32.11 10.43 25.66
C THR A 104 -30.72 9.78 25.56
N CYS A 105 -30.65 8.57 25.05
CA CYS A 105 -29.38 7.92 24.73
C CYS A 105 -29.47 7.08 23.47
N TYR A 106 -28.30 6.85 22.87
CA TYR A 106 -28.14 6.00 21.69
C TYR A 106 -26.76 5.35 21.76
N LEU A 107 -26.62 4.14 21.23
CA LEU A 107 -25.38 3.35 21.31
C LEU A 107 -24.76 3.17 19.93
N ASN A 108 -23.62 3.82 19.69
CA ASN A 108 -22.95 3.89 18.40
C ASN A 108 -21.95 2.77 18.18
N SER A 109 -21.36 2.21 19.24
CA SER A 109 -20.38 1.14 19.11
C SER A 109 -20.58 0.03 20.14
N ILE A 110 -20.38 -1.22 19.74
CA ILE A 110 -20.47 -2.38 20.62
C ILE A 110 -19.43 -3.45 20.31
N ARG A 111 -18.80 -4.00 21.35
CA ARG A 111 -17.83 -5.09 21.23
C ARG A 111 -18.07 -6.17 22.28
N GLN A 112 -18.01 -7.43 21.87
CA GLN A 112 -17.93 -8.57 22.77
C GLN A 112 -16.60 -8.54 23.52
N THR A 113 -16.68 -8.69 24.83
CA THR A 113 -15.51 -8.69 25.72
C THR A 113 -14.99 -10.11 25.96
N GLN A 114 -13.72 -10.23 26.35
CA GLN A 114 -13.04 -11.50 26.60
C GLN A 114 -13.73 -12.39 27.66
N ASP A 115 -14.50 -11.80 28.57
CA ASP A 115 -15.31 -12.50 29.57
C ASP A 115 -16.65 -13.04 29.02
N GLY A 116 -16.91 -12.87 27.71
CA GLY A 116 -18.14 -13.25 27.02
C GLY A 116 -19.29 -12.25 27.15
N GLY A 117 -19.11 -11.16 27.90
CA GLY A 117 -20.04 -10.03 27.95
C GLY A 117 -19.87 -9.05 26.78
N TYR A 118 -20.33 -7.82 26.96
CA TYR A 118 -20.24 -6.78 25.93
C TYR A 118 -19.87 -5.42 26.53
N ILE A 119 -19.18 -4.59 25.77
CA ILE A 119 -18.93 -3.19 26.07
C ILE A 119 -19.54 -2.34 24.96
N ALA A 120 -20.33 -1.34 25.32
CA ALA A 120 -20.96 -0.42 24.37
C ALA A 120 -20.60 1.04 24.69
N LEU A 121 -20.57 1.87 23.66
CA LEU A 121 -20.34 3.31 23.72
C LEU A 121 -21.45 4.03 22.97
N GLY A 122 -21.85 5.19 23.47
CA GLY A 122 -22.89 6.03 22.90
C GLY A 122 -22.89 7.43 23.49
N SER A 123 -23.95 8.19 23.24
CA SER A 123 -24.19 9.46 23.93
C SER A 123 -25.36 9.36 24.90
N MET A 124 -25.36 10.25 25.90
CA MET A 124 -26.45 10.44 26.84
C MET A 124 -26.68 11.94 27.08
N THR A 125 -27.93 12.36 27.07
CA THR A 125 -28.36 13.67 27.58
C THR A 125 -29.54 13.48 28.53
N ALA A 126 -29.57 14.22 29.63
CA ALA A 126 -30.64 14.18 30.61
C ALA A 126 -31.23 15.57 30.83
N MET A 127 -32.54 15.68 31.06
CA MET A 127 -33.13 17.02 31.28
C MET A 127 -32.86 17.58 32.69
N ASN A 128 -32.87 16.72 33.72
CA ASN A 128 -32.68 17.14 35.12
C ASN A 128 -32.34 16.00 36.10
N THR A 129 -31.95 14.82 35.62
CA THR A 129 -31.71 13.63 36.46
C THR A 129 -30.26 13.18 36.39
N THR A 130 -29.62 13.01 37.54
CA THR A 130 -28.25 12.45 37.68
C THR A 130 -28.27 11.09 38.39
N THR A 131 -29.39 10.38 38.30
CA THR A 131 -29.62 9.07 38.91
C THR A 131 -29.82 8.02 37.82
N GLY A 132 -29.59 6.75 38.12
CA GLY A 132 -29.74 5.70 37.11
C GLY A 132 -28.53 5.68 36.19
N MET A 133 -28.75 5.53 34.89
CA MET A 133 -27.70 5.54 33.87
C MET A 133 -27.14 6.94 33.60
N ALA A 134 -27.89 8.00 33.87
CA ALA A 134 -27.45 9.40 33.80
C ALA A 134 -26.59 9.81 35.01
N SER A 135 -26.17 8.86 35.86
CA SER A 135 -25.30 9.18 36.99
C SER A 135 -23.90 9.56 36.51
N GLY A 136 -23.48 10.78 36.84
CA GLY A 136 -22.22 11.36 36.36
C GLY A 136 -22.36 12.14 35.05
N TRP A 137 -23.58 12.47 34.61
CA TRP A 137 -23.81 13.40 33.51
C TRP A 137 -23.47 14.85 33.92
N HIS A 138 -22.74 15.58 33.08
CA HIS A 138 -22.17 16.89 33.39
C HIS A 138 -22.77 18.06 32.60
N GLY A 139 -23.42 17.82 31.46
CA GLY A 139 -23.74 18.93 30.56
C GLY A 139 -24.75 18.63 29.47
N SER A 140 -24.44 18.90 28.21
CA SER A 140 -25.42 18.74 27.14
C SER A 140 -25.51 17.27 26.72
N TYR A 141 -24.53 16.78 25.98
CA TYR A 141 -24.36 15.35 25.67
C TYR A 141 -23.05 14.85 26.26
N ASP A 142 -23.09 13.77 27.04
CA ASP A 142 -21.89 13.10 27.56
C ASP A 142 -21.72 11.74 26.86
N LEU A 143 -20.50 11.17 26.90
CA LEU A 143 -20.26 9.80 26.46
C LEU A 143 -20.85 8.80 27.46
N LEU A 144 -21.68 7.87 26.98
CA LEU A 144 -22.19 6.75 27.77
C LEU A 144 -21.42 5.47 27.47
N VAL A 145 -20.74 4.93 28.47
CA VAL A 145 -20.08 3.61 28.41
C VAL A 145 -20.89 2.60 29.19
N LEU A 146 -21.28 1.49 28.57
CA LEU A 146 -22.04 0.40 29.20
C LEU A 146 -21.27 -0.91 29.16
N LYS A 147 -20.95 -1.48 30.33
CA LYS A 147 -20.51 -2.88 30.41
C LYS A 147 -21.69 -3.78 30.72
N LEU A 148 -21.86 -4.78 29.87
CA LEU A 148 -22.92 -5.76 29.92
C LEU A 148 -22.35 -7.16 30.19
N ASP A 149 -23.14 -8.00 30.86
CA ASP A 149 -22.89 -9.44 30.91
C ASP A 149 -23.34 -10.13 29.61
N ALA A 150 -23.10 -11.44 29.49
CA ALA A 150 -23.44 -12.22 28.29
C ALA A 150 -24.96 -12.26 27.98
N SER A 151 -25.80 -11.96 28.97
CA SER A 151 -27.26 -11.87 28.83
C SER A 151 -27.74 -10.43 28.62
N GLY A 152 -26.83 -9.46 28.45
CA GLY A 152 -27.16 -8.05 28.28
C GLY A 152 -27.63 -7.35 29.57
N ASN A 153 -27.33 -7.87 30.76
CA ASN A 153 -27.59 -7.10 31.99
C ASN A 153 -26.42 -6.15 32.25
N VAL A 154 -26.74 -4.93 32.70
CA VAL A 154 -25.74 -3.91 33.02
C VAL A 154 -24.94 -4.35 34.24
N GLN A 155 -23.62 -4.48 34.07
CA GLN A 155 -22.68 -4.72 35.15
C GLN A 155 -22.22 -3.39 35.75
N TRP A 156 -21.90 -2.42 34.89
CA TRP A 156 -21.60 -1.04 35.27
C TRP A 156 -21.83 -0.11 34.08
N HIS A 157 -21.98 1.18 34.36
CA HIS A 157 -22.02 2.24 33.36
C HIS A 157 -21.15 3.42 33.79
N LYS A 158 -20.81 4.29 32.84
CA LYS A 158 -20.15 5.59 33.05
C LYS A 158 -20.74 6.62 32.10
N CYS A 159 -21.08 7.79 32.61
CA CYS A 159 -21.15 9.01 31.81
C CYS A 159 -19.81 9.72 31.95
N LEU A 160 -19.20 10.09 30.82
CA LEU A 160 -17.91 10.76 30.76
C LEU A 160 -18.09 12.02 29.89
N GLY A 161 -17.80 13.18 30.45
CA GLY A 161 -18.02 14.44 29.73
C GLY A 161 -17.79 15.68 30.56
N GLY A 162 -18.15 16.82 29.98
CA GLY A 162 -18.08 18.14 30.60
C GLY A 162 -19.39 18.90 30.48
N SER A 163 -19.32 20.23 30.56
CA SER A 163 -20.50 21.09 30.50
C SER A 163 -21.07 21.27 29.08
N SER A 164 -20.28 20.99 28.04
CA SER A 164 -20.64 21.11 26.62
C SER A 164 -21.02 19.74 26.01
N ASP A 165 -20.88 19.60 24.69
CA ASP A 165 -21.20 18.37 23.96
C ASP A 165 -19.98 17.45 23.84
N GLU A 166 -20.22 16.16 24.01
CA GLU A 166 -19.33 15.06 23.68
C GLU A 166 -19.96 14.07 22.70
N GLU A 167 -19.17 13.63 21.73
CA GLU A 167 -19.61 12.76 20.65
C GLU A 167 -18.83 11.43 20.62
N PRO A 168 -19.50 10.27 20.50
CA PRO A 168 -18.89 8.97 20.66
C PRO A 168 -18.23 8.48 19.36
N GLY A 169 -16.93 8.22 19.35
CA GLY A 169 -16.30 7.53 18.23
C GLY A 169 -16.50 6.01 18.33
N ALA A 170 -15.54 5.35 18.97
CA ALA A 170 -15.51 3.90 19.07
C ALA A 170 -14.92 3.43 20.40
N ILE A 171 -15.29 2.20 20.78
CA ILE A 171 -14.76 1.53 21.97
C ILE A 171 -14.11 0.20 21.60
N ARG A 172 -12.97 -0.10 22.24
CA ARG A 172 -12.25 -1.37 22.07
C ARG A 172 -11.74 -1.87 23.42
N GLN A 173 -11.76 -3.18 23.64
CA GLN A 173 -11.14 -3.79 24.81
C GLN A 173 -9.63 -3.90 24.61
N THR A 174 -8.85 -3.50 25.61
CA THR A 174 -7.38 -3.63 25.62
C THR A 174 -6.93 -4.94 26.26
N ALA A 175 -5.71 -5.40 25.96
CA ALA A 175 -5.20 -6.70 26.41
C ALA A 175 -5.09 -6.86 27.94
N ASP A 176 -5.01 -5.74 28.67
CA ASP A 176 -5.04 -5.68 30.13
C ASP A 176 -6.47 -5.85 30.72
N GLY A 177 -7.48 -6.08 29.88
CA GLY A 177 -8.89 -6.21 30.25
C GLY A 177 -9.61 -4.86 30.42
N GLY A 178 -8.91 -3.74 30.29
CA GLY A 178 -9.50 -2.40 30.24
C GLY A 178 -10.05 -2.04 28.86
N TYR A 179 -10.27 -0.75 28.62
CA TYR A 179 -10.90 -0.25 27.40
C TYR A 179 -10.22 1.02 26.91
N ILE A 180 -10.22 1.23 25.60
CA ILE A 180 -9.90 2.51 24.97
C ILE A 180 -11.18 3.05 24.33
N VAL A 181 -11.47 4.32 24.58
CA VAL A 181 -12.62 5.06 24.06
C VAL A 181 -12.09 6.23 23.26
N SER A 182 -12.50 6.35 22.00
CA SER A 182 -12.36 7.59 21.24
C SER A 182 -13.71 8.30 21.21
N GLY A 183 -13.68 9.61 21.37
CA GLY A 183 -14.79 10.51 21.14
C GLY A 183 -14.28 11.89 20.76
N SER A 184 -15.18 12.86 20.72
CA SER A 184 -14.89 14.27 20.53
C SER A 184 -15.46 15.03 21.72
N THR A 185 -14.82 16.12 22.16
CA THR A 185 -15.32 16.96 23.26
C THR A 185 -15.22 18.43 22.91
N ALA A 186 -16.29 19.18 23.19
CA ALA A 186 -16.31 20.63 23.16
C ALA A 186 -16.21 21.25 24.57
N SER A 187 -15.69 20.49 25.54
CA SER A 187 -15.58 20.88 26.95
C SER A 187 -14.12 21.04 27.40
N ASP A 188 -13.92 21.78 28.49
CA ASP A 188 -12.65 21.91 29.23
C ASP A 188 -12.82 21.65 30.74
N ASP A 189 -13.95 21.05 31.13
CA ASP A 189 -14.34 20.80 32.52
C ASP A 189 -14.98 19.41 32.72
N GLY A 190 -15.47 19.15 33.94
CA GLY A 190 -16.04 17.85 34.30
C GLY A 190 -14.98 16.75 34.39
N ASP A 191 -15.16 15.69 33.61
CA ASP A 191 -14.18 14.62 33.44
C ASP A 191 -13.11 14.97 32.39
N VAL A 192 -13.32 15.97 31.55
CA VAL A 192 -12.38 16.33 30.46
C VAL A 192 -11.16 17.03 31.07
N PRO A 193 -9.91 16.65 30.70
CA PRO A 193 -8.72 17.35 31.20
C PRO A 193 -8.67 18.78 30.64
N ASP A 194 -7.79 19.65 31.16
CA ASP A 194 -7.55 21.01 30.63
C ASP A 194 -7.36 20.94 29.10
N ASN A 195 -8.43 21.23 28.34
CA ASN A 195 -8.43 21.13 26.91
C ASN A 195 -7.74 22.37 26.34
N ASN A 196 -6.51 22.19 25.85
CA ASN A 196 -5.61 23.28 25.50
C ASN A 196 -6.04 24.09 24.26
N HIS A 197 -7.06 23.65 23.53
CA HIS A 197 -7.61 24.36 22.37
C HIS A 197 -9.03 24.91 22.57
N PHE A 198 -9.63 24.72 23.75
CA PHE A 198 -10.95 25.26 24.05
C PHE A 198 -10.96 26.80 24.02
N ASP A 199 -11.86 27.38 23.21
CA ASP A 199 -12.21 28.81 23.25
C ASP A 199 -13.69 28.99 23.60
N ILE A 200 -13.95 29.55 24.77
CA ILE A 200 -15.32 29.83 25.26
C ILE A 200 -16.15 30.71 24.30
N ASN A 201 -15.52 31.49 23.43
CA ASN A 201 -16.22 32.35 22.48
C ASN A 201 -16.52 31.64 21.14
N ASN A 202 -15.88 30.50 20.89
CA ASN A 202 -16.05 29.68 19.70
C ASN A 202 -15.72 28.21 20.04
N PRO A 203 -16.63 27.51 20.75
CA PRO A 203 -16.38 26.13 21.16
C PRO A 203 -16.21 25.25 19.92
N SER A 204 -15.09 24.54 19.86
CA SER A 204 -14.76 23.54 18.85
C SER A 204 -14.56 22.18 19.51
N PHE A 205 -14.75 21.12 18.74
CA PHE A 205 -14.49 19.76 19.21
C PHE A 205 -13.01 19.41 19.08
N ASP A 206 -12.41 18.85 20.12
CA ASP A 206 -11.14 18.13 20.02
C ASP A 206 -11.37 16.62 20.12
N LEU A 207 -10.50 15.82 19.50
CA LEU A 207 -10.53 14.37 19.68
C LEU A 207 -10.15 14.02 21.12
N TRP A 208 -11.05 13.37 21.85
CA TRP A 208 -10.83 12.91 23.22
C TRP A 208 -10.60 11.41 23.28
N LEU A 209 -9.40 11.00 23.69
CA LEU A 209 -9.02 9.60 23.84
C LEU A 209 -8.89 9.22 25.32
N ILE A 210 -9.66 8.23 25.76
CA ILE A 210 -9.80 7.86 27.16
C ILE A 210 -9.43 6.39 27.35
N LYS A 211 -8.41 6.12 28.18
CA LYS A 211 -8.11 4.76 28.63
C LYS A 211 -8.83 4.50 29.94
N LEU A 212 -9.67 3.47 29.94
CA LEU A 212 -10.34 2.95 31.11
C LEU A 212 -9.68 1.65 31.60
N ASN A 213 -9.78 1.38 32.89
CA ASN A 213 -9.50 0.06 33.45
C ASN A 213 -10.73 -0.86 33.31
N ALA A 214 -10.60 -2.12 33.74
CA ALA A 214 -11.68 -3.12 33.65
C ALA A 214 -12.96 -2.76 34.43
N SER A 215 -12.87 -1.84 35.40
CA SER A 215 -14.00 -1.32 36.19
C SER A 215 -14.57 -0.02 35.63
N GLY A 216 -14.09 0.44 34.46
CA GLY A 216 -14.54 1.67 33.82
C GLY A 216 -13.99 2.95 34.44
N ASN A 217 -12.97 2.89 35.32
CA ASN A 217 -12.35 4.11 35.83
C ASN A 217 -11.25 4.58 34.88
N ILE A 218 -11.14 5.91 34.73
CA ILE A 218 -10.12 6.55 33.89
C ILE A 218 -8.72 6.25 34.44
N VAL A 219 -7.85 5.75 33.57
CA VAL A 219 -6.43 5.51 33.82
C VAL A 219 -5.61 6.69 33.32
N TRP A 220 -5.90 7.13 32.10
CA TRP A 220 -5.38 8.34 31.49
C TRP A 220 -6.35 8.81 30.39
N GLN A 221 -6.25 10.07 30.02
CA GLN A 221 -7.01 10.67 28.93
C GLN A 221 -6.24 11.84 28.33
N HIS A 222 -6.42 12.10 27.04
CA HIS A 222 -5.83 13.23 26.33
C HIS A 222 -6.80 13.77 25.29
N THR A 223 -6.75 15.09 25.06
CA THR A 223 -7.35 15.72 23.89
C THR A 223 -6.28 15.91 22.81
N TYR A 224 -6.67 15.83 21.54
CA TYR A 224 -5.80 16.07 20.39
C TYR A 224 -6.57 16.87 19.34
N GLY A 225 -5.92 17.90 18.80
CA GLY A 225 -6.56 18.75 17.82
C GLY A 225 -5.84 20.07 17.59
N GLY A 226 -6.58 21.07 17.14
CA GLY A 226 -6.14 22.41 16.86
C GLY A 226 -7.26 23.43 17.12
N SER A 227 -7.25 24.53 16.39
CA SER A 227 -8.16 25.65 16.65
C SER A 227 -9.60 25.47 16.13
N SER A 228 -9.95 24.30 15.58
CA SER A 228 -11.24 24.00 14.94
C SER A 228 -11.61 22.53 15.18
N ASP A 229 -12.68 22.03 14.57
CA ASP A 229 -13.25 20.72 14.94
C ASP A 229 -12.42 19.51 14.48
N GLU A 230 -12.07 18.64 15.43
CA GLU A 230 -11.55 17.28 15.28
C GLU A 230 -12.55 16.25 15.78
N ILE A 231 -13.15 15.52 14.84
CA ILE A 231 -14.20 14.55 15.15
C ILE A 231 -13.63 13.14 15.07
N ALA A 232 -13.81 12.34 16.12
CA ALA A 232 -13.39 10.95 16.16
C ALA A 232 -14.47 9.99 15.66
N ALA A 233 -14.07 8.95 14.91
CA ALA A 233 -14.99 7.91 14.44
C ALA A 233 -14.47 6.50 14.74
N GLY A 234 -13.50 6.00 13.97
CA GLY A 234 -12.99 4.63 14.09
C GLY A 234 -11.75 4.53 14.98
N THR A 235 -11.66 3.48 15.81
CA THR A 235 -10.48 3.20 16.66
C THR A 235 -10.12 1.72 16.65
N GLU A 236 -8.82 1.41 16.59
CA GLU A 236 -8.29 0.06 16.73
C GLU A 236 -7.14 -0.02 17.76
N VAL A 237 -7.06 -1.16 18.45
CA VAL A 237 -5.96 -1.51 19.36
C VAL A 237 -4.95 -2.34 18.58
N LEU A 238 -3.70 -1.88 18.54
CA LEU A 238 -2.65 -2.54 17.77
C LEU A 238 -1.97 -3.64 18.59
N SER A 239 -1.23 -4.52 17.91
CA SER A 239 -0.56 -5.67 18.52
C SER A 239 0.53 -5.29 19.53
N ASP A 240 1.12 -4.11 19.39
CA ASP A 240 2.08 -3.53 20.34
C ASP A 240 1.39 -2.77 21.50
N GLY A 241 0.05 -2.76 21.54
CA GLY A 241 -0.76 -2.04 22.51
C GLY A 241 -0.93 -0.54 22.23
N SER A 242 -0.36 -0.03 21.14
CA SER A 242 -0.62 1.33 20.67
C SER A 242 -2.03 1.45 20.06
N PHE A 243 -2.49 2.67 19.79
CA PHE A 243 -3.82 2.94 19.27
C PHE A 243 -3.74 3.71 17.96
N ILE A 244 -4.68 3.42 17.07
CA ILE A 244 -4.92 4.23 15.87
C ILE A 244 -6.38 4.67 15.86
N VAL A 245 -6.59 5.94 15.52
CA VAL A 245 -7.90 6.58 15.46
C VAL A 245 -8.04 7.27 14.11
N CYS A 246 -9.22 7.20 13.51
CA CYS A 246 -9.57 7.96 12.32
C CYS A 246 -10.79 8.85 12.58
N GLY A 247 -10.96 9.85 11.71
CA GLY A 247 -12.05 10.81 11.78
C GLY A 247 -11.85 11.91 10.74
N ASN A 248 -12.14 13.15 11.11
CA ASN A 248 -11.87 14.32 10.30
C ASN A 248 -11.34 15.49 11.14
N THR A 249 -10.70 16.45 10.47
CA THR A 249 -10.16 17.67 11.09
C THR A 249 -10.47 18.89 10.23
N SER A 250 -10.88 19.99 10.87
CA SER A 250 -11.00 21.32 10.24
C SER A 250 -9.80 22.21 10.57
N SER A 251 -8.79 21.68 11.27
CA SER A 251 -7.63 22.41 11.75
C SER A 251 -6.39 22.19 10.87
N ASN A 252 -5.41 23.08 11.01
CA ASN A 252 -4.06 22.92 10.44
C ASN A 252 -2.98 23.47 11.38
N ASP A 253 -3.28 23.44 12.67
CA ASP A 253 -2.45 23.90 13.77
C ASP A 253 -2.62 22.97 15.00
N GLY A 254 -1.95 23.29 16.10
CA GLY A 254 -1.90 22.42 17.27
C GLY A 254 -1.18 21.10 16.97
N ASP A 255 -1.86 19.99 17.19
CA ASP A 255 -1.40 18.65 16.84
C ASP A 255 -1.63 18.30 15.37
N VAL A 256 -2.45 19.08 14.67
CA VAL A 256 -2.83 18.85 13.27
C VAL A 256 -1.89 19.60 12.32
N SER A 257 -1.51 18.93 11.24
CA SER A 257 -0.72 19.55 10.17
C SER A 257 -0.90 18.84 8.84
N GLY A 258 -0.95 19.59 7.75
CA GLY A 258 -1.06 19.07 6.39
C GLY A 258 -2.49 19.01 5.85
N SER A 259 -3.42 19.79 6.41
CA SER A 259 -4.76 19.96 5.83
C SER A 259 -4.69 20.57 4.41
N HIS A 260 -5.61 20.16 3.54
CA HIS A 260 -5.63 20.47 2.11
C HIS A 260 -6.57 21.62 1.74
N GLY A 261 -7.24 22.25 2.70
CA GLY A 261 -8.19 23.32 2.39
C GLY A 261 -8.80 24.03 3.60
N LEU A 262 -10.00 24.59 3.37
CA LEU A 262 -10.84 25.19 4.41
C LEU A 262 -11.97 24.26 4.85
N TYR A 263 -12.14 23.14 4.15
CA TYR A 263 -13.13 22.12 4.45
C TYR A 263 -12.45 20.98 5.23
N PRO A 264 -13.22 20.16 5.98
CA PRO A 264 -12.64 19.09 6.77
C PRO A 264 -11.90 18.07 5.91
N ASP A 265 -10.70 17.70 6.34
CA ASP A 265 -9.92 16.60 5.77
C ASP A 265 -10.14 15.33 6.59
N GLY A 266 -10.01 14.16 5.96
CA GLY A 266 -9.90 12.90 6.67
C GLY A 266 -8.64 12.89 7.54
N TRP A 267 -8.76 12.57 8.83
CA TRP A 267 -7.65 12.61 9.78
C TRP A 267 -7.38 11.25 10.39
N ILE A 268 -6.10 10.88 10.49
CA ILE A 268 -5.66 9.64 11.14
C ILE A 268 -4.56 9.96 12.15
N LEU A 269 -4.79 9.59 13.40
CA LEU A 269 -3.90 9.78 14.53
C LEU A 269 -3.42 8.42 15.05
N LYS A 270 -2.10 8.29 15.27
CA LYS A 270 -1.52 7.15 15.99
C LYS A 270 -0.85 7.62 17.28
N VAL A 271 -1.10 6.91 18.37
CA VAL A 271 -0.55 7.20 19.70
C VAL A 271 -0.06 5.92 20.38
N THR A 272 0.89 6.05 21.30
CA THR A 272 1.36 4.94 22.14
C THR A 272 0.27 4.40 23.07
N SER A 273 0.55 3.29 23.76
CA SER A 273 -0.33 2.71 24.78
C SER A 273 -0.66 3.63 25.97
N ASN A 274 0.10 4.71 26.15
CA ASN A 274 -0.11 5.74 27.18
C ASN A 274 -0.68 7.05 26.62
N GLY A 275 -1.06 7.07 25.33
CA GLY A 275 -1.57 8.26 24.66
C GLY A 275 -0.49 9.28 24.29
N THR A 276 0.80 8.95 24.35
CA THR A 276 1.83 9.83 23.77
C THR A 276 1.69 9.83 22.24
N PHE A 277 1.61 11.02 21.64
CA PHE A 277 1.59 11.22 20.19
C PHE A 277 2.74 10.49 19.48
N LEU A 278 2.44 9.78 18.38
CA LEU A 278 3.44 9.16 17.51
C LEU A 278 3.50 9.85 16.15
N TRP A 279 2.37 9.89 15.45
CA TRP A 279 2.23 10.61 14.19
C TRP A 279 0.76 10.87 13.88
N GLN A 280 0.50 11.85 13.02
CA GLN A 280 -0.81 12.08 12.43
C GLN A 280 -0.71 12.33 10.92
N ARG A 281 -1.80 12.15 10.19
CA ARG A 281 -1.91 12.46 8.76
C ARG A 281 -3.29 13.02 8.42
N CYS A 282 -3.30 14.11 7.66
CA CYS A 282 -4.48 14.58 6.93
C CYS A 282 -4.48 13.97 5.52
N PHE A 283 -5.65 13.55 5.07
CA PHE A 283 -5.92 13.02 3.74
C PHE A 283 -7.14 13.73 3.19
N GLY A 284 -6.97 14.42 2.06
CA GLY A 284 -8.09 15.17 1.50
C GLY A 284 -7.79 15.87 0.20
N SER A 285 -8.72 16.74 -0.17
CA SER A 285 -8.72 17.61 -1.34
C SER A 285 -9.01 19.05 -0.89
N SER A 286 -9.41 19.92 -1.81
CA SER A 286 -9.94 21.23 -1.40
C SER A 286 -11.39 21.18 -0.90
N GLY A 287 -12.06 20.04 -1.07
CA GLY A 287 -13.42 19.76 -0.63
C GLY A 287 -13.45 19.07 0.74
N GLU A 288 -14.58 18.42 1.05
CA GLU A 288 -14.81 17.75 2.32
C GLU A 288 -14.48 16.25 2.23
N GLU A 289 -13.68 15.76 3.16
CA GLU A 289 -13.39 14.34 3.36
C GLU A 289 -13.58 13.93 4.83
N ARG A 290 -14.16 12.75 5.02
CA ARG A 290 -14.30 12.14 6.36
C ARG A 290 -13.97 10.67 6.32
N PHE A 291 -13.45 10.14 7.43
CA PHE A 291 -13.33 8.70 7.65
C PHE A 291 -14.27 8.26 8.78
N PHE A 292 -15.09 7.25 8.52
CA PHE A 292 -15.99 6.63 9.50
C PHE A 292 -15.39 5.38 10.14
N ASN A 293 -14.47 4.71 9.44
CA ASN A 293 -13.92 3.44 9.89
C ASN A 293 -12.44 3.30 9.54
N ILE A 294 -11.71 2.59 10.39
CA ILE A 294 -10.33 2.18 10.15
C ILE A 294 -10.11 0.75 10.65
N VAL A 295 -9.34 -0.03 9.89
CA VAL A 295 -8.92 -1.37 10.28
C VAL A 295 -7.42 -1.58 10.09
N SER A 296 -6.82 -2.36 10.99
CA SER A 296 -5.45 -2.85 10.78
C SER A 296 -5.44 -3.90 9.68
N THR A 297 -4.33 -3.95 8.95
CA THR A 297 -4.14 -4.89 7.85
C THR A 297 -3.00 -5.87 8.15
N THR A 298 -3.03 -7.05 7.51
CA THR A 298 -2.07 -8.15 7.73
C THR A 298 -0.61 -7.79 7.44
N ASP A 299 -0.36 -6.76 6.63
CA ASP A 299 0.96 -6.21 6.36
C ASP A 299 1.43 -5.17 7.40
N ASN A 300 0.66 -4.99 8.49
CA ASN A 300 0.82 -3.96 9.54
C ASN A 300 0.52 -2.52 9.10
N GLY A 301 -0.06 -2.31 7.92
CA GLY A 301 -0.66 -1.04 7.53
C GLY A 301 -2.09 -0.90 8.04
N PHE A 302 -2.82 0.08 7.50
CA PHE A 302 -4.20 0.39 7.87
C PHE A 302 -5.05 0.72 6.64
N MET A 303 -6.33 0.40 6.68
CA MET A 303 -7.31 0.79 5.69
C MET A 303 -8.36 1.68 6.34
N ALA A 304 -8.55 2.89 5.84
CA ALA A 304 -9.61 3.80 6.25
C ALA A 304 -10.71 3.88 5.19
N ALA A 305 -11.95 4.11 5.62
CA ALA A 305 -13.13 4.21 4.76
C ALA A 305 -14.03 5.37 5.19
N GLY A 306 -14.60 6.07 4.20
CA GLY A 306 -15.50 7.19 4.38
C GLY A 306 -15.94 7.78 3.03
N TYR A 307 -15.82 9.08 2.85
CA TYR A 307 -16.19 9.75 1.59
C TYR A 307 -15.30 10.95 1.24
N THR A 308 -15.44 11.41 0.00
CA THR A 308 -14.86 12.66 -0.51
C THR A 308 -15.85 13.41 -1.39
N SER A 309 -15.76 14.74 -1.43
CA SER A 309 -16.62 15.58 -2.28
C SER A 309 -15.95 16.11 -3.55
N ASP A 310 -14.64 15.88 -3.75
CA ASP A 310 -13.90 16.52 -4.85
C ASP A 310 -12.61 15.79 -5.23
N ASN A 311 -12.08 16.11 -6.43
CA ASN A 311 -10.73 15.71 -6.82
C ASN A 311 -9.69 16.74 -6.35
N GLY A 312 -8.51 16.28 -5.93
CA GLY A 312 -7.39 17.14 -5.53
C GLY A 312 -6.64 16.60 -4.31
N GLY A 313 -5.46 17.16 -4.02
CA GLY A 313 -4.64 16.67 -2.91
C GLY A 313 -4.31 15.19 -3.04
N ASN A 314 -4.83 14.38 -2.11
CA ASN A 314 -4.72 12.92 -2.10
C ASN A 314 -5.79 12.21 -2.94
N VAL A 315 -6.91 12.87 -3.22
CA VAL A 315 -8.09 12.29 -3.85
C VAL A 315 -7.96 12.32 -5.36
N THR A 316 -8.17 11.16 -6.00
CA THR A 316 -8.29 11.03 -7.45
C THR A 316 -9.40 10.07 -7.83
N GLY A 317 -10.12 10.36 -8.90
CA GLY A 317 -11.17 9.51 -9.44
C GLY A 317 -12.57 9.83 -8.93
N PHE A 318 -12.78 11.00 -8.30
CA PHE A 318 -14.12 11.45 -7.92
C PHE A 318 -15.00 11.60 -9.17
N HIS A 319 -16.18 10.97 -9.14
CA HIS A 319 -17.09 10.76 -10.26
C HIS A 319 -18.09 11.91 -10.45
N GLY A 320 -18.30 12.75 -9.42
CA GLY A 320 -19.22 13.88 -9.44
C GLY A 320 -20.28 13.76 -8.35
N GLY A 321 -21.34 14.58 -8.44
CA GLY A 321 -22.38 14.59 -7.42
C GLY A 321 -21.96 15.32 -6.14
N PHE A 322 -22.45 14.85 -4.98
CA PHE A 322 -22.10 15.46 -3.68
C PHE A 322 -20.92 14.75 -3.01
N TYR A 323 -20.92 13.42 -3.00
CA TYR A 323 -19.88 12.62 -2.35
C TYR A 323 -19.68 11.29 -3.06
N ASP A 324 -18.43 10.85 -3.21
CA ASP A 324 -18.12 9.45 -3.53
C ASP A 324 -17.60 8.76 -2.28
N ALA A 325 -17.85 7.45 -2.19
CA ALA A 325 -17.23 6.65 -1.15
C ALA A 325 -15.72 6.61 -1.39
N TRP A 326 -14.95 6.72 -0.32
CA TRP A 326 -13.50 6.82 -0.41
C TRP A 326 -12.82 5.89 0.57
N VAL A 327 -11.84 5.15 0.06
CA VAL A 327 -10.98 4.28 0.87
C VAL A 327 -9.51 4.61 0.65
N VAL A 328 -8.74 4.57 1.73
CA VAL A 328 -7.31 4.90 1.72
C VAL A 328 -6.52 3.81 2.45
N LYS A 329 -5.62 3.15 1.71
CA LYS A 329 -4.63 2.23 2.28
C LYS A 329 -3.38 3.01 2.63
N ILE A 330 -2.95 2.87 3.88
CA ILE A 330 -1.71 3.45 4.39
C ILE A 330 -0.81 2.35 4.95
N ASN A 331 0.50 2.59 4.92
CA ASN A 331 1.45 1.72 5.59
C ASN A 331 1.54 2.01 7.10
N SER A 332 2.35 1.23 7.82
CA SER A 332 2.53 1.37 9.28
C SER A 332 3.10 2.72 9.74
N ALA A 333 3.74 3.47 8.83
CA ALA A 333 4.27 4.82 9.05
C ALA A 333 3.28 5.93 8.66
N GLY A 334 2.07 5.58 8.25
CA GLY A 334 1.03 6.53 7.84
C GLY A 334 1.20 7.08 6.43
N ASN A 335 2.05 6.49 5.58
CA ASN A 335 2.16 6.95 4.19
C ASN A 335 1.12 6.24 3.33
N GLN A 336 0.40 6.99 2.50
CA GLN A 336 -0.53 6.45 1.52
C GLN A 336 0.19 5.48 0.57
N GLU A 337 -0.34 4.27 0.46
CA GLU A 337 0.09 3.27 -0.51
C GLU A 337 -0.79 3.33 -1.75
N TRP A 338 -2.11 3.35 -1.57
CA TRP A 338 -3.08 3.57 -2.62
C TRP A 338 -4.39 4.13 -2.03
N GLN A 339 -5.22 4.70 -2.90
CA GLN A 339 -6.57 5.15 -2.56
C GLN A 339 -7.55 4.76 -3.68
N ARG A 340 -8.83 4.66 -3.36
CA ARG A 340 -9.91 4.48 -4.34
C ARG A 340 -11.15 5.29 -3.96
N THR A 341 -11.66 6.03 -4.92
CA THR A 341 -13.04 6.50 -4.94
C THR A 341 -13.92 5.40 -5.54
N ILE A 342 -15.11 5.22 -4.98
CA ILE A 342 -16.10 4.21 -5.35
C ILE A 342 -17.43 4.95 -5.42
N GLY A 343 -18.02 5.05 -6.60
CA GLY A 343 -19.28 5.79 -6.75
C GLY A 343 -19.71 5.97 -8.19
N GLY A 344 -20.64 6.90 -8.37
CA GLY A 344 -21.23 7.28 -9.64
C GLY A 344 -21.59 8.76 -9.69
N SER A 345 -22.70 9.09 -10.34
CA SER A 345 -23.11 10.49 -10.53
C SER A 345 -23.77 11.15 -9.31
N GLY A 346 -24.04 10.38 -8.26
CA GLY A 346 -24.86 10.72 -7.10
C GLY A 346 -24.07 10.91 -5.80
N THR A 347 -24.47 10.18 -4.76
CA THR A 347 -23.89 10.25 -3.42
C THR A 347 -23.63 8.84 -2.94
N GLU A 348 -22.36 8.48 -2.77
CA GLU A 348 -21.92 7.24 -2.17
C GLU A 348 -21.06 7.53 -0.94
N MET A 349 -21.23 6.74 0.11
CA MET A 349 -20.41 6.84 1.32
C MET A 349 -20.05 5.45 1.80
N ALA A 350 -18.78 5.22 2.15
CA ALA A 350 -18.35 3.97 2.78
C ALA A 350 -18.42 4.09 4.31
N GLY A 351 -19.37 3.40 4.93
CA GLY A 351 -19.52 3.41 6.40
C GLY A 351 -18.49 2.53 7.10
N ALA A 352 -18.09 1.42 6.48
CA ALA A 352 -17.17 0.48 7.10
C ALA A 352 -16.34 -0.31 6.09
N VAL A 353 -15.17 -0.77 6.55
CA VAL A 353 -14.27 -1.62 5.77
C VAL A 353 -13.76 -2.78 6.63
N LYS A 354 -13.56 -3.95 6.01
CA LYS A 354 -12.89 -5.10 6.63
C LYS A 354 -11.90 -5.72 5.68
N GLN A 355 -10.71 -6.05 6.19
CA GLN A 355 -9.78 -6.90 5.46
C GLN A 355 -10.31 -8.34 5.47
N LEU A 356 -10.25 -8.98 4.31
CA LEU A 356 -10.69 -10.34 4.07
C LEU A 356 -9.52 -11.34 4.24
N PRO A 357 -9.82 -12.65 4.45
CA PRO A 357 -8.78 -13.67 4.63
C PRO A 357 -7.82 -13.84 3.45
N ASP A 358 -8.26 -13.50 2.24
CA ASP A 358 -7.46 -13.51 1.01
C ASP A 358 -6.52 -12.29 0.88
N GLY A 359 -6.57 -11.35 1.83
CA GLY A 359 -5.82 -10.11 1.82
C GLY A 359 -6.52 -8.95 1.09
N GLY A 360 -7.65 -9.20 0.41
CA GLY A 360 -8.52 -8.17 -0.14
C GLY A 360 -9.34 -7.46 0.94
N TYR A 361 -10.33 -6.69 0.51
CA TYR A 361 -11.18 -5.88 1.39
C TYR A 361 -12.65 -5.97 0.99
N ALA A 362 -13.53 -5.95 1.97
CA ALA A 362 -14.96 -5.67 1.78
C ALA A 362 -15.26 -4.29 2.36
N VAL A 363 -15.91 -3.46 1.55
CA VAL A 363 -16.34 -2.10 1.89
C VAL A 363 -17.86 -2.10 1.87
N ALA A 364 -18.50 -1.68 2.95
CA ALA A 364 -19.94 -1.53 3.04
C ALA A 364 -20.30 -0.06 3.15
N GLY A 365 -21.34 0.35 2.43
CA GLY A 365 -21.76 1.74 2.35
C GLY A 365 -23.20 1.89 1.91
N GLU A 366 -23.64 3.14 1.77
CA GLU A 366 -24.93 3.48 1.17
C GLU A 366 -24.70 4.41 -0.03
N GLY A 367 -25.61 4.40 -0.99
CA GLY A 367 -25.54 5.35 -2.08
C GLY A 367 -26.80 5.44 -2.92
N ASN A 368 -26.82 6.35 -3.89
CA ASN A 368 -28.00 6.58 -4.75
C ASN A 368 -27.69 6.70 -6.24
N SER A 369 -26.47 6.38 -6.66
CA SER A 369 -26.11 6.29 -8.08
C SER A 369 -26.56 4.99 -8.71
N ALA A 370 -27.24 5.08 -9.85
CA ALA A 370 -27.53 3.92 -10.71
C ALA A 370 -26.39 3.61 -11.71
N ASP A 371 -25.30 4.36 -11.67
CA ASP A 371 -24.15 4.28 -12.56
C ASP A 371 -22.81 4.24 -11.80
N GLY A 372 -21.70 4.09 -12.55
CA GLY A 372 -20.35 4.05 -11.96
C GLY A 372 -19.90 2.67 -11.47
N ASP A 373 -19.20 2.65 -10.35
CA ASP A 373 -18.47 1.49 -9.81
C ASP A 373 -19.35 0.53 -8.98
N VAL A 374 -20.49 1.04 -8.50
CA VAL A 374 -21.50 0.26 -7.76
C VAL A 374 -22.79 0.21 -8.60
N PRO A 375 -22.81 -0.52 -9.73
CA PRO A 375 -23.96 -0.52 -10.62
C PRO A 375 -25.15 -1.26 -9.99
N ALA A 376 -26.35 -0.75 -10.29
CA ALA A 376 -27.66 -1.36 -10.00
C ALA A 376 -28.32 -1.04 -8.64
N LEU A 377 -27.97 0.09 -8.00
CA LEU A 377 -28.84 0.68 -6.98
C LEU A 377 -30.21 0.94 -7.62
N SER A 378 -31.25 0.33 -7.04
CA SER A 378 -32.58 0.24 -7.62
C SER A 378 -33.54 1.30 -7.12
N GLY A 379 -33.14 2.34 -6.38
CA GLY A 379 -34.11 3.27 -5.79
C GLY A 379 -33.56 4.64 -5.45
N GLU A 380 -34.04 5.22 -4.35
CA GLU A 380 -33.62 6.53 -3.87
C GLU A 380 -32.29 6.48 -3.09
N ARG A 381 -32.01 5.39 -2.37
CA ARG A 381 -30.73 5.12 -1.70
C ARG A 381 -30.69 3.67 -1.22
N ASP A 382 -29.65 2.93 -1.58
CA ASP A 382 -29.51 1.51 -1.23
C ASP A 382 -28.17 1.23 -0.52
N VAL A 383 -28.10 0.10 0.19
CA VAL A 383 -26.85 -0.36 0.80
C VAL A 383 -26.12 -1.28 -0.13
N TRP A 384 -24.83 -1.04 -0.27
CA TRP A 384 -23.96 -1.82 -1.13
C TRP A 384 -22.78 -2.39 -0.37
N VAL A 385 -22.27 -3.50 -0.89
CA VAL A 385 -21.00 -4.09 -0.48
C VAL A 385 -20.11 -4.20 -1.71
N CYS A 386 -18.96 -3.54 -1.69
CA CYS A 386 -17.94 -3.57 -2.73
C CYS A 386 -16.72 -4.38 -2.25
N TYR A 387 -16.17 -5.22 -3.13
CA TYR A 387 -15.01 -6.05 -2.87
C TYR A 387 -13.80 -5.49 -3.62
N LEU A 388 -12.69 -5.36 -2.92
CA LEU A 388 -11.43 -4.87 -3.45
C LEU A 388 -10.34 -5.95 -3.33
N SER A 389 -9.50 -6.08 -4.35
CA SER A 389 -8.23 -6.79 -4.26
C SER A 389 -7.25 -6.04 -3.35
N ASN A 390 -6.13 -6.68 -3.00
CA ASN A 390 -5.15 -6.06 -2.10
C ASN A 390 -4.50 -4.77 -2.66
N ASP A 391 -4.46 -4.61 -3.99
CA ASP A 391 -4.01 -3.40 -4.70
C ASP A 391 -5.14 -2.40 -4.99
N GLY A 392 -6.33 -2.62 -4.43
CA GLY A 392 -7.48 -1.74 -4.53
C GLY A 392 -8.26 -1.84 -5.84
N GLY A 393 -8.04 -2.88 -6.65
CA GLY A 393 -8.90 -3.14 -7.81
C GLY A 393 -10.28 -3.62 -7.36
N ILE A 394 -11.36 -3.08 -7.93
CA ILE A 394 -12.72 -3.58 -7.65
C ILE A 394 -12.89 -4.96 -8.29
N THR A 395 -13.25 -5.95 -7.49
CA THR A 395 -13.41 -7.35 -7.93
C THR A 395 -14.87 -7.80 -7.95
N GLY A 396 -15.77 -7.00 -7.38
CA GLY A 396 -17.21 -7.16 -7.49
C GLY A 396 -17.95 -6.23 -6.54
N SER A 397 -19.26 -6.12 -6.73
CA SER A 397 -20.14 -5.41 -5.81
C SER A 397 -21.50 -6.13 -5.74
N GLN A 398 -22.21 -5.91 -4.64
CA GLN A 398 -23.57 -6.37 -4.42
C GLN A 398 -24.38 -5.22 -3.84
N ASP A 399 -25.57 -5.02 -4.38
CA ASP A 399 -26.55 -4.07 -3.88
C ASP A 399 -27.63 -4.79 -3.07
N PHE A 400 -28.12 -4.12 -2.04
CA PHE A 400 -29.10 -4.59 -1.09
C PHE A 400 -30.13 -3.48 -0.84
N GLY A 401 -30.98 -3.25 -1.83
CA GLY A 401 -32.15 -2.38 -1.76
C GLY A 401 -33.20 -2.69 -2.82
N GLY A 402 -34.30 -1.96 -2.79
CA GLY A 402 -35.46 -1.98 -3.66
C GLY A 402 -35.65 -0.60 -4.31
N ILE A 403 -36.91 -0.18 -4.58
CA ILE A 403 -37.14 1.12 -5.25
C ILE A 403 -37.23 2.31 -4.29
N ASN A 404 -37.28 2.06 -2.98
CA ASN A 404 -37.45 3.08 -1.96
C ASN A 404 -36.11 3.43 -1.29
N ASN A 405 -36.16 4.22 -0.21
CA ASN A 405 -34.97 4.61 0.54
C ASN A 405 -34.63 3.53 1.57
N ASP A 406 -33.61 2.74 1.25
CA ASP A 406 -33.08 1.63 2.04
C ASP A 406 -31.80 1.96 2.81
N GLY A 407 -31.45 3.26 2.85
CA GLY A 407 -30.38 3.84 3.67
C GLY A 407 -30.88 4.91 4.65
N TYR A 408 -29.98 5.44 5.48
CA TYR A 408 -30.32 6.47 6.46
C TYR A 408 -29.32 7.63 6.45
N TYR A 409 -29.78 8.80 5.99
CA TYR A 409 -29.09 10.07 6.26
C TYR A 409 -29.61 10.70 7.56
N GLY A 410 -28.81 10.63 8.60
CA GLY A 410 -29.07 11.34 9.86
C GLY A 410 -28.90 12.84 9.69
N GLY A 411 -29.90 13.60 10.09
CA GLY A 411 -29.77 15.05 10.28
C GLY A 411 -28.84 15.42 11.45
N TRP A 412 -28.36 16.66 11.40
CA TRP A 412 -27.57 17.45 12.38
C TRP A 412 -26.21 16.92 12.86
N SER A 413 -26.00 15.62 13.07
CA SER A 413 -24.65 15.04 13.25
C SER A 413 -24.35 14.07 12.11
N ALA A 414 -23.77 14.60 11.02
CA ALA A 414 -23.33 13.88 9.82
C ALA A 414 -22.14 12.91 10.06
N MET A 415 -22.13 12.26 11.22
CA MET A 415 -20.94 11.60 11.79
C MET A 415 -21.07 10.08 11.83
N TYR A 416 -22.28 9.56 11.66
CA TYR A 416 -22.54 8.12 11.65
C TYR A 416 -23.36 7.75 10.44
N LEU A 417 -22.74 6.96 9.57
CA LEU A 417 -23.47 6.21 8.56
C LEU A 417 -24.13 5.01 9.25
N GLY A 418 -25.41 4.76 8.99
CA GLY A 418 -26.14 3.63 9.57
C GLY A 418 -25.73 2.26 9.03
N VAL A 419 -24.52 2.12 8.47
CA VAL A 419 -24.02 0.92 7.78
C VAL A 419 -22.71 0.46 8.40
N ASN A 420 -22.64 -0.82 8.77
CA ASN A 420 -21.42 -1.42 9.33
C ASN A 420 -21.25 -2.88 8.90
N ILE A 421 -20.01 -3.39 8.92
CA ILE A 421 -19.67 -4.74 8.44
C ILE A 421 -18.71 -5.47 9.40
N THR A 422 -18.95 -6.77 9.57
CA THR A 422 -18.13 -7.66 10.39
C THR A 422 -17.88 -8.99 9.69
N THR A 423 -16.71 -9.59 9.92
CA THR A 423 -16.38 -10.93 9.44
C THR A 423 -16.94 -11.98 10.37
N THR A 424 -17.58 -13.00 9.81
CA THR A 424 -18.14 -14.10 10.59
C THR A 424 -17.13 -15.23 10.78
N ILE A 425 -17.34 -16.10 11.77
CA ILE A 425 -16.39 -17.18 12.12
C ILE A 425 -16.16 -18.18 10.97
N ASP A 426 -17.16 -18.34 10.10
CA ASP A 426 -17.11 -19.14 8.87
C ASP A 426 -16.49 -18.40 7.67
N ASN A 427 -15.77 -17.29 7.90
CA ASN A 427 -15.19 -16.42 6.86
C ASN A 427 -16.24 -15.84 5.89
N GLY A 428 -17.47 -15.67 6.36
CA GLY A 428 -18.48 -14.87 5.68
C GLY A 428 -18.46 -13.41 6.17
N LEU A 429 -19.47 -12.65 5.76
CA LEU A 429 -19.65 -11.26 6.17
C LEU A 429 -21.06 -11.07 6.73
N ALA A 430 -21.20 -10.23 7.74
CA ALA A 430 -22.48 -9.73 8.19
C ALA A 430 -22.49 -8.20 8.13
N VAL A 431 -23.52 -7.64 7.51
CA VAL A 431 -23.71 -6.19 7.31
C VAL A 431 -24.97 -5.78 8.04
N THR A 432 -24.94 -4.66 8.75
CA THR A 432 -26.13 -4.00 9.28
C THR A 432 -26.34 -2.68 8.55
N ALA A 433 -27.60 -2.29 8.39
CA ALA A 433 -28.01 -1.08 7.68
C ALA A 433 -29.30 -0.52 8.28
N SER A 434 -29.37 0.79 8.53
CA SER A 434 -30.60 1.49 8.92
C SER A 434 -31.32 2.04 7.68
N THR A 435 -32.65 2.07 7.70
CA THR A 435 -33.52 2.46 6.58
C THR A 435 -34.78 3.16 7.10
N GLN A 436 -35.38 4.04 6.32
CA GLN A 436 -36.68 4.65 6.64
C GLN A 436 -37.86 3.91 6.01
N SER A 437 -37.63 3.04 5.02
CA SER A 437 -38.68 2.31 4.31
C SER A 437 -38.07 1.15 3.49
N PRO A 438 -37.71 0.02 4.13
CA PRO A 438 -37.13 -1.13 3.45
C PRO A 438 -38.08 -1.68 2.40
N ASP A 439 -37.82 -1.45 1.12
CA ASP A 439 -38.51 -2.17 0.02
C ASP A 439 -37.77 -3.46 -0.34
N ILE A 440 -37.43 -4.21 0.71
CA ILE A 440 -36.78 -5.50 0.56
C ILE A 440 -37.88 -6.54 0.25
N PRO A 441 -37.71 -7.45 -0.74
CA PRO A 441 -38.72 -8.45 -1.06
C PRO A 441 -39.11 -9.32 0.14
N GLY A 442 -40.37 -9.20 0.60
CA GLY A 442 -40.96 -10.01 1.68
C GLY A 442 -41.19 -9.28 3.02
N PHE A 443 -41.01 -7.96 3.07
CA PHE A 443 -41.13 -7.17 4.31
C PHE A 443 -42.35 -6.22 4.29
N VAL A 444 -42.70 -5.70 5.46
CA VAL A 444 -43.78 -4.72 5.69
C VAL A 444 -43.17 -3.33 5.90
N ASP A 445 -43.88 -2.28 5.48
CA ASP A 445 -43.48 -0.85 5.41
C ASP A 445 -42.99 -0.19 6.73
N ASN A 446 -42.76 -0.95 7.81
CA ASN A 446 -42.40 -0.42 9.12
C ASN A 446 -41.10 -0.99 9.71
N SER A 447 -40.32 -1.79 8.97
CA SER A 447 -38.98 -2.17 9.44
C SER A 447 -38.00 -1.01 9.23
N GLU A 448 -37.00 -0.87 10.09
CA GLU A 448 -36.21 0.37 10.16
C GLU A 448 -34.70 0.11 10.16
N PHE A 449 -34.31 -1.17 10.24
CA PHE A 449 -32.97 -1.64 9.93
C PHE A 449 -33.00 -3.10 9.49
N TYR A 450 -31.91 -3.57 8.87
CA TYR A 450 -31.77 -4.96 8.43
C TYR A 450 -30.35 -5.48 8.60
N VAL A 451 -30.24 -6.80 8.64
CA VAL A 451 -28.98 -7.54 8.67
C VAL A 451 -28.89 -8.45 7.46
N ILE A 452 -27.77 -8.38 6.76
CA ILE A 452 -27.42 -9.23 5.63
C ILE A 452 -26.30 -10.16 6.08
N LYS A 453 -26.48 -11.46 5.86
CA LYS A 453 -25.41 -12.45 5.98
C LYS A 453 -24.99 -12.91 4.60
N LEU A 454 -23.70 -12.75 4.33
CA LEU A 454 -23.03 -13.23 3.14
C LEU A 454 -22.13 -14.40 3.50
N LYS A 455 -22.10 -15.41 2.65
CA LYS A 455 -21.17 -16.53 2.73
C LYS A 455 -20.18 -16.46 1.59
N GLY A 456 -18.93 -16.81 1.86
CA GLY A 456 -17.94 -17.00 0.80
C GLY A 456 -18.41 -18.09 -0.17
N LYS A 457 -18.31 -17.86 -1.47
CA LYS A 457 -18.48 -18.93 -2.46
C LYS A 457 -17.35 -19.96 -2.23
N PRO A 458 -17.65 -21.27 -2.18
CA PRO A 458 -16.62 -22.29 -2.17
C PRO A 458 -15.73 -22.10 -3.41
N GLY A 459 -14.43 -21.89 -3.21
CA GLY A 459 -13.51 -21.51 -4.29
C GLY A 459 -13.38 -22.57 -5.37
N CYS A 460 -13.51 -22.16 -6.62
CA CYS A 460 -12.83 -22.84 -7.73
C CYS A 460 -11.37 -22.37 -7.69
N ASP A 461 -10.47 -23.29 -7.40
CA ASP A 461 -9.02 -23.08 -7.43
C ASP A 461 -8.57 -23.03 -8.90
N THR A 462 -8.37 -21.83 -9.45
CA THR A 462 -7.75 -21.68 -10.78
C THR A 462 -6.70 -20.59 -10.75
N THR A 463 -5.44 -21.01 -10.68
CA THR A 463 -4.29 -20.12 -10.90
C THR A 463 -4.35 -19.46 -12.27
N VAL A 464 -4.36 -18.13 -12.29
CA VAL A 464 -4.23 -17.33 -13.51
C VAL A 464 -2.78 -16.93 -13.69
N THR A 465 -2.29 -17.14 -14.90
CA THR A 465 -1.02 -16.57 -15.36
C THR A 465 -1.27 -16.06 -16.78
N VAL A 466 -1.37 -14.74 -16.97
CA VAL A 466 -0.94 -14.16 -18.26
C VAL A 466 0.49 -13.65 -18.10
N SER A 467 1.20 -13.56 -19.22
CA SER A 467 2.62 -13.20 -19.24
C SER A 467 2.81 -11.95 -20.07
N ASP A 468 3.64 -11.03 -19.57
CA ASP A 468 4.03 -9.83 -20.31
C ASP A 468 4.56 -10.16 -21.70
N THR A 469 4.21 -9.34 -22.69
CA THR A 469 4.51 -9.60 -24.11
C THR A 469 5.36 -8.47 -24.70
N VAL A 470 6.49 -8.82 -25.32
CA VAL A 470 7.36 -7.87 -26.03
C VAL A 470 7.07 -7.94 -27.54
N ILE A 471 6.86 -6.79 -28.19
CA ILE A 471 6.62 -6.69 -29.65
C ILE A 471 7.96 -6.65 -30.39
N CYS A 472 8.14 -7.38 -31.49
CA CYS A 472 9.34 -7.34 -32.34
C CYS A 472 9.00 -6.78 -33.76
N ASN A 473 9.66 -5.71 -34.23
CA ASN A 473 9.31 -4.91 -35.44
C ASN A 473 9.60 -5.60 -36.81
N SER A 474 9.00 -5.28 -37.98
CA SER A 474 8.32 -4.06 -38.53
C SER A 474 6.85 -4.14 -39.08
N ASP A 475 6.00 -3.19 -38.65
CA ASP A 475 4.76 -2.58 -39.22
C ASP A 475 3.82 -3.31 -40.24
N PRO A 476 2.48 -3.26 -40.09
CA PRO A 476 1.70 -3.08 -38.87
C PRO A 476 1.33 -4.46 -38.27
N PHE A 477 1.72 -4.71 -37.03
CA PHE A 477 1.50 -6.00 -36.39
C PHE A 477 0.34 -6.00 -35.42
N LEU A 478 -0.50 -7.00 -35.64
CA LEU A 478 -1.57 -7.45 -34.80
C LEU A 478 -0.95 -8.35 -33.72
N VAL A 479 -0.85 -7.88 -32.47
CA VAL A 479 -0.51 -8.76 -31.35
C VAL A 479 -1.80 -9.23 -30.71
N THR A 480 -2.09 -10.52 -30.86
CA THR A 480 -3.24 -11.14 -30.22
C THR A 480 -2.86 -11.52 -28.79
N LEU A 481 -3.31 -10.71 -27.83
CA LEU A 481 -3.23 -11.05 -26.42
C LEU A 481 -4.30 -12.10 -26.14
N HIS A 482 -3.90 -13.23 -25.57
CA HIS A 482 -4.82 -14.29 -25.19
C HIS A 482 -4.95 -14.32 -23.66
N SER A 483 -6.18 -14.41 -23.17
CA SER A 483 -6.41 -14.96 -21.84
C SER A 483 -6.20 -16.48 -21.89
N THR A 484 -5.44 -17.02 -20.94
CA THR A 484 -5.15 -18.47 -20.82
C THR A 484 -6.22 -19.23 -20.03
N ILE A 485 -7.30 -18.54 -19.62
CA ILE A 485 -8.36 -19.11 -18.80
C ILE A 485 -9.28 -19.97 -19.66
N MET A 486 -9.11 -21.30 -19.59
CA MET A 486 -10.03 -22.23 -20.23
C MET A 486 -11.35 -22.27 -19.45
N GLY A 487 -12.46 -21.90 -20.08
CA GLY A 487 -13.80 -21.97 -19.49
C GLY A 487 -14.30 -20.69 -18.82
N GLY A 488 -13.74 -19.51 -19.13
CA GLY A 488 -14.36 -18.24 -18.75
C GLY A 488 -15.74 -18.05 -19.38
N ASP A 489 -16.71 -17.64 -18.56
CA ASP A 489 -18.09 -17.35 -18.98
C ASP A 489 -18.20 -16.01 -19.71
N SER A 490 -17.38 -15.02 -19.34
CA SER A 490 -17.26 -13.76 -20.08
C SER A 490 -15.87 -13.12 -19.93
N TYR A 491 -15.47 -12.35 -20.94
CA TYR A 491 -14.17 -11.67 -21.01
C TYR A 491 -14.40 -10.21 -21.40
N ARG A 492 -13.71 -9.27 -20.76
CA ARG A 492 -13.75 -7.85 -21.10
C ARG A 492 -12.37 -7.23 -20.95
N TRP A 493 -11.85 -6.67 -22.03
CA TRP A 493 -10.55 -5.99 -22.02
C TRP A 493 -10.70 -4.49 -21.71
N VAL A 494 -9.59 -3.83 -21.38
CA VAL A 494 -9.50 -2.37 -21.08
C VAL A 494 -10.22 -1.46 -22.08
N ASN A 495 -10.36 -1.88 -23.34
CA ASN A 495 -11.06 -1.15 -24.40
C ASN A 495 -12.53 -1.58 -24.60
N SER A 496 -13.11 -2.27 -23.62
CA SER A 496 -14.46 -2.87 -23.66
C SER A 496 -14.68 -3.89 -24.79
N VAL A 497 -13.62 -4.41 -25.41
CA VAL A 497 -13.75 -5.48 -26.40
C VAL A 497 -14.04 -6.81 -25.70
N PRO A 498 -15.11 -7.53 -26.09
CA PRO A 498 -15.43 -8.83 -25.52
C PRO A 498 -14.62 -9.95 -26.18
N GLY A 499 -14.34 -11.01 -25.41
CA GLY A 499 -13.75 -12.26 -25.91
C GLY A 499 -12.39 -12.61 -25.30
N PRO A 500 -11.96 -13.88 -25.41
CA PRO A 500 -10.75 -14.40 -24.77
C PRO A 500 -9.45 -13.86 -25.35
N ALA A 501 -9.54 -13.00 -26.37
CA ALA A 501 -8.38 -12.36 -26.96
C ALA A 501 -8.71 -10.98 -27.53
N ILE A 502 -7.75 -10.07 -27.48
CA ILE A 502 -7.78 -8.81 -28.24
C ILE A 502 -6.56 -8.70 -29.11
N THR A 503 -6.70 -7.93 -30.18
CA THR A 503 -5.58 -7.55 -31.02
C THR A 503 -5.21 -6.10 -30.76
N VAL A 504 -3.98 -5.87 -30.34
CA VAL A 504 -3.44 -4.54 -30.03
C VAL A 504 -2.33 -4.19 -31.01
N VAL A 505 -2.20 -2.88 -31.28
CA VAL A 505 -1.27 -2.33 -32.29
C VAL A 505 -0.34 -1.25 -31.72
N LEU A 506 -0.51 -0.88 -30.45
CA LEU A 506 0.33 0.11 -29.76
C LEU A 506 0.96 -0.54 -28.51
N PRO A 507 2.18 -0.14 -28.13
CA PRO A 507 2.73 -0.47 -26.82
C PRO A 507 1.91 0.24 -25.73
N GLY A 508 1.76 -0.40 -24.59
CA GLY A 508 0.93 0.09 -23.50
C GLY A 508 0.63 -0.98 -22.46
N THR A 509 -0.04 -0.58 -21.40
CA THR A 509 -0.55 -1.51 -20.37
C THR A 509 -1.97 -1.91 -20.76
N TYR A 510 -2.20 -3.21 -20.86
CA TYR A 510 -3.50 -3.81 -21.13
C TYR A 510 -3.88 -4.68 -19.94
N PHE A 511 -5.16 -4.88 -19.69
CA PHE A 511 -5.64 -5.88 -18.74
C PHE A 511 -6.91 -6.52 -19.28
N CYS A 512 -7.10 -7.78 -18.94
CA CYS A 512 -8.30 -8.55 -19.27
C CYS A 512 -9.01 -8.92 -17.98
N ASN A 513 -10.28 -8.56 -17.89
CA ASN A 513 -11.19 -9.02 -16.86
C ASN A 513 -11.88 -10.28 -17.36
N VAL A 514 -11.69 -11.39 -16.64
CA VAL A 514 -12.33 -12.67 -16.97
C VAL A 514 -13.22 -13.09 -15.84
N LEU A 515 -14.50 -13.23 -16.14
CA LEU A 515 -15.45 -13.86 -15.26
C LEU A 515 -15.48 -15.35 -15.60
N THR A 516 -14.96 -16.17 -14.70
CA THR A 516 -15.32 -17.60 -14.65
C THR A 516 -16.56 -17.71 -13.75
N GLY A 517 -17.33 -18.79 -13.85
CA GLY A 517 -18.58 -18.93 -13.10
C GLY A 517 -18.48 -18.80 -11.57
N CYS A 518 -17.27 -18.65 -11.01
CA CYS A 518 -17.01 -18.52 -9.59
C CYS A 518 -16.08 -17.35 -9.19
N ASN A 519 -15.13 -16.90 -10.04
CA ASN A 519 -14.13 -15.88 -9.70
C ASN A 519 -14.00 -14.79 -10.79
N PHE A 520 -13.54 -13.61 -10.39
CA PHE A 520 -13.10 -12.56 -11.30
C PHE A 520 -11.58 -12.57 -11.36
N HIS A 521 -11.03 -12.73 -12.55
CA HIS A 521 -9.59 -12.73 -12.75
C HIS A 521 -9.22 -11.50 -13.56
N THR A 522 -8.33 -10.70 -13.00
CA THR A 522 -7.71 -9.59 -13.70
C THR A 522 -6.22 -9.78 -13.62
N ASP A 523 -5.55 -9.62 -14.75
CA ASP A 523 -4.11 -9.63 -14.81
C ASP A 523 -3.65 -8.58 -15.83
N THR A 524 -2.52 -7.97 -15.53
CA THR A 524 -1.97 -6.83 -16.27
C THR A 524 -0.93 -7.35 -17.24
N ILE A 525 -1.07 -6.98 -18.51
CA ILE A 525 -0.14 -7.29 -19.58
C ILE A 525 0.54 -6.00 -20.02
N HIS A 526 1.85 -5.94 -19.82
CA HIS A 526 2.66 -4.88 -20.39
C HIS A 526 3.10 -5.26 -21.80
N VAL A 527 2.68 -4.45 -22.77
CA VAL A 527 3.10 -4.56 -24.17
C VAL A 527 4.21 -3.55 -24.40
N LEU A 528 5.43 -4.05 -24.53
CA LEU A 528 6.65 -3.23 -24.59
C LEU A 528 7.33 -3.31 -25.97
N LEU A 529 8.05 -2.24 -26.34
CA LEU A 529 8.97 -2.26 -27.47
C LEU A 529 10.35 -2.81 -27.02
N PRO A 530 11.05 -3.57 -27.88
CA PRO A 530 12.28 -4.23 -27.48
C PRO A 530 13.42 -3.22 -27.48
N VAL A 531 14.23 -3.25 -26.43
CA VAL A 531 15.48 -2.48 -26.37
C VAL A 531 16.49 -3.15 -27.30
N ALA A 532 17.13 -2.39 -28.20
CA ALA A 532 18.10 -2.95 -29.14
C ALA A 532 19.27 -3.63 -28.38
N LEU A 533 19.61 -4.87 -28.77
CA LEU A 533 20.76 -5.55 -28.18
C LEU A 533 22.08 -4.86 -28.58
N PRO A 534 23.07 -4.81 -27.67
CA PRO A 534 24.41 -4.34 -28.01
C PRO A 534 24.98 -5.08 -29.22
N GLN A 535 25.74 -4.37 -30.07
CA GLN A 535 26.35 -4.95 -31.27
C GLN A 535 27.46 -5.96 -30.93
N SER A 536 28.10 -5.80 -29.76
CA SER A 536 29.06 -6.72 -29.16
C SER A 536 28.85 -6.74 -27.65
N LEU A 537 29.04 -7.89 -27.01
CA LEU A 537 28.96 -8.02 -25.55
C LEU A 537 30.32 -7.80 -24.87
N GLY A 538 31.39 -7.77 -25.66
CA GLY A 538 32.73 -7.39 -25.20
C GLY A 538 33.38 -8.42 -24.29
N LEU A 539 33.05 -9.71 -24.44
CA LEU A 539 33.74 -10.78 -23.72
C LEU A 539 35.00 -11.21 -24.48
N ASP A 540 36.15 -10.90 -23.89
CA ASP A 540 37.46 -11.31 -24.42
C ASP A 540 38.13 -12.33 -23.50
N ASN A 541 38.94 -13.23 -24.07
CA ASN A 541 39.74 -14.18 -23.30
C ASN A 541 40.67 -13.43 -22.33
N VAL A 542 40.74 -13.89 -21.09
CA VAL A 542 41.48 -13.20 -20.03
C VAL A 542 42.28 -14.17 -19.15
N ASN A 543 43.49 -13.74 -18.82
CA ASN A 543 44.34 -14.40 -17.83
C ASN A 543 44.24 -13.62 -16.51
N VAL A 544 43.69 -14.25 -15.48
CA VAL A 544 43.35 -13.64 -14.21
C VAL A 544 44.35 -14.05 -13.15
N CYS A 545 44.75 -13.09 -12.32
CA CYS A 545 45.61 -13.33 -11.18
C CYS A 545 44.88 -14.18 -10.12
N LYS A 546 45.46 -15.29 -9.69
CA LYS A 546 44.85 -16.13 -8.66
C LYS A 546 44.70 -15.32 -7.35
N GLY A 547 43.45 -15.11 -6.92
CA GLY A 547 43.11 -14.33 -5.71
C GLY A 547 42.83 -12.84 -5.93
N SER A 548 42.84 -12.34 -7.18
CA SER A 548 42.34 -10.99 -7.48
C SER A 548 40.83 -10.95 -7.55
N ASP A 549 40.23 -9.84 -7.08
CA ASP A 549 38.80 -9.54 -7.25
C ASP A 549 38.54 -9.09 -8.70
N PHE A 550 38.18 -10.04 -9.56
CA PHE A 550 38.01 -9.84 -11.00
C PHE A 550 36.61 -10.27 -11.45
N ILE A 551 36.00 -9.47 -12.31
CA ILE A 551 34.68 -9.74 -12.89
C ILE A 551 34.79 -9.92 -14.40
N ILE A 552 33.91 -10.75 -14.97
CA ILE A 552 33.64 -10.80 -16.41
C ILE A 552 32.21 -10.34 -16.68
N GLY A 553 32.02 -9.54 -17.73
CA GLY A 553 30.75 -8.89 -18.06
C GLY A 553 30.72 -7.40 -17.67
N ASN A 554 29.53 -6.80 -17.72
CA ASN A 554 29.33 -5.37 -17.49
C ASN A 554 28.78 -5.10 -16.09
N LYS A 555 29.45 -4.22 -15.35
CA LYS A 555 29.06 -3.86 -13.97
C LYS A 555 27.70 -3.16 -13.89
N GLU A 556 27.32 -2.46 -14.96
CA GLU A 556 26.00 -1.83 -15.10
C GLU A 556 25.10 -2.68 -16.00
N SER A 557 23.92 -3.03 -15.51
CA SER A 557 22.91 -3.74 -16.29
C SER A 557 22.11 -2.78 -17.17
N ILE A 558 21.80 -3.19 -18.39
CA ILE A 558 20.91 -2.45 -19.28
C ILE A 558 19.46 -2.83 -18.95
N LYS A 559 18.65 -1.84 -18.62
CA LYS A 559 17.22 -2.04 -18.33
C LYS A 559 16.51 -2.64 -19.54
N GLY A 560 15.76 -3.72 -19.34
CA GLY A 560 15.02 -4.42 -20.41
C GLY A 560 15.81 -5.50 -21.15
N ILE A 561 17.04 -5.80 -20.73
CA ILE A 561 17.85 -6.92 -21.24
C ILE A 561 17.97 -7.99 -20.15
N GLN A 562 17.74 -9.23 -20.51
CA GLN A 562 17.94 -10.40 -19.67
C GLN A 562 19.34 -10.98 -19.93
N TYR A 563 19.99 -11.44 -18.86
CA TYR A 563 21.32 -12.04 -18.89
C TYR A 563 21.23 -13.49 -18.40
N LEU A 564 21.98 -14.39 -19.03
CA LEU A 564 22.12 -15.76 -18.59
C LEU A 564 23.55 -16.24 -18.87
N TRP A 565 24.27 -16.57 -17.81
CA TRP A 565 25.58 -17.21 -17.91
C TRP A 565 25.42 -18.72 -18.02
N ASN A 566 26.37 -19.41 -18.68
CA ASN A 566 26.43 -20.87 -18.71
C ASN A 566 26.62 -21.52 -17.31
N THR A 567 26.95 -20.72 -16.31
CA THR A 567 27.00 -21.09 -14.89
C THR A 567 25.65 -20.96 -14.16
N GLY A 568 24.65 -20.33 -14.78
CA GLY A 568 23.26 -20.23 -14.31
C GLY A 568 22.86 -18.87 -13.73
N GLU A 569 23.82 -18.00 -13.45
CA GLU A 569 23.60 -16.65 -12.93
C GLU A 569 22.94 -15.76 -13.99
N ARG A 570 22.13 -14.80 -13.50
CA ARG A 570 21.32 -13.89 -14.33
C ARG A 570 21.73 -12.42 -14.23
N GLN A 571 22.91 -12.17 -13.67
CA GLN A 571 23.47 -10.83 -13.52
C GLN A 571 24.24 -10.41 -14.77
N SER A 572 24.44 -9.11 -14.98
CA SER A 572 25.19 -8.58 -16.13
C SER A 572 26.70 -8.84 -16.05
N PHE A 573 27.20 -9.31 -14.90
CA PHE A 573 28.57 -9.75 -14.68
C PHE A 573 28.62 -10.89 -13.65
N ILE A 574 29.73 -11.63 -13.62
CA ILE A 574 30.02 -12.68 -12.62
C ILE A 574 31.49 -12.62 -12.17
N HIS A 575 31.79 -13.29 -11.05
CA HIS A 575 33.16 -13.54 -10.58
C HIS A 575 33.53 -15.00 -10.94
N PRO A 576 34.46 -15.23 -11.87
CA PRO A 576 34.89 -16.58 -12.21
C PRO A 576 35.54 -17.28 -11.01
N GLU A 577 35.10 -18.48 -10.67
CA GLU A 577 35.70 -19.30 -9.60
C GLU A 577 36.67 -20.36 -10.12
N LYS A 578 36.57 -20.74 -11.40
CA LYS A 578 37.35 -21.83 -12.01
C LYS A 578 37.83 -21.43 -13.40
N GLU A 579 38.90 -22.07 -13.85
CA GLU A 579 39.33 -21.94 -15.23
C GLU A 579 38.30 -22.58 -16.15
N GLY A 580 38.04 -21.95 -17.29
CA GLY A 580 37.09 -22.46 -18.26
C GLY A 580 36.49 -21.40 -19.16
N VAL A 581 35.62 -21.85 -20.05
CA VAL A 581 34.87 -20.98 -20.96
C VAL A 581 33.59 -20.54 -20.26
N TYR A 582 33.42 -19.23 -20.18
CA TYR A 582 32.23 -18.57 -19.69
C TYR A 582 31.49 -17.94 -20.87
N THR A 583 30.23 -18.32 -21.02
CA THR A 583 29.36 -17.83 -22.10
C THR A 583 28.25 -17.00 -21.49
N LEU A 584 28.09 -15.77 -21.98
CA LEU A 584 26.98 -14.90 -21.64
C LEU A 584 25.99 -14.85 -22.81
N SER A 585 24.76 -15.26 -22.54
CA SER A 585 23.61 -15.02 -23.40
C SER A 585 22.85 -13.80 -22.92
N VAL A 586 22.64 -12.82 -23.81
CA VAL A 586 21.73 -11.69 -23.56
C VAL A 586 20.52 -11.76 -24.48
N SER A 587 19.36 -11.41 -23.96
CA SER A 587 18.12 -11.40 -24.71
C SER A 587 17.27 -10.17 -24.36
N ASN A 588 16.58 -9.61 -25.34
CA ASN A 588 15.58 -8.55 -25.14
C ASN A 588 14.15 -9.08 -25.33
N GLY A 589 13.97 -10.41 -25.34
CA GLY A 589 12.71 -11.09 -25.64
C GLY A 589 12.44 -11.32 -27.13
N CYS A 590 13.07 -10.55 -28.02
CA CYS A 590 12.91 -10.64 -29.47
C CYS A 590 14.11 -11.27 -30.17
N ASP A 591 15.30 -10.87 -29.75
CA ASP A 591 16.58 -11.33 -30.24
C ASP A 591 17.41 -11.84 -29.06
N SER A 592 18.37 -12.71 -29.37
CA SER A 592 19.41 -13.11 -28.44
C SER A 592 20.79 -12.97 -29.07
N ARG A 593 21.79 -12.69 -28.24
CA ARG A 593 23.20 -12.74 -28.61
C ARG A 593 23.97 -13.45 -27.53
N ASP A 594 24.90 -14.27 -27.98
CA ASP A 594 25.85 -14.96 -27.12
C ASP A 594 27.25 -14.42 -27.38
N ASP A 595 28.04 -14.34 -26.33
CA ASP A 595 29.47 -14.06 -26.40
C ASP A 595 30.19 -14.92 -25.37
N SER A 596 31.45 -15.26 -25.60
CA SER A 596 32.19 -16.21 -24.75
C SER A 596 33.63 -15.78 -24.52
N ALA A 597 34.08 -15.90 -23.27
CA ALA A 597 35.47 -15.68 -22.88
C ALA A 597 36.04 -16.92 -22.19
N ASN A 598 37.25 -17.30 -22.56
CA ASN A 598 38.04 -18.27 -21.82
C ASN A 598 38.80 -17.56 -20.69
N VAL A 599 38.57 -18.00 -19.45
CA VAL A 599 39.25 -17.51 -18.25
C VAL A 599 40.30 -18.52 -17.82
N THR A 600 41.55 -18.08 -17.71
CA THR A 600 42.65 -18.89 -17.14
C THR A 600 43.21 -18.20 -15.92
N PHE A 601 43.60 -18.95 -14.88
CA PHE A 601 44.21 -18.39 -13.69
C PHE A 601 45.73 -18.55 -13.76
N MET A 602 46.46 -17.48 -13.47
CA MET A 602 47.92 -17.50 -13.43
C MET A 602 48.45 -16.99 -12.09
N GLU A 603 49.60 -17.54 -11.69
CA GLU A 603 50.36 -17.06 -10.55
C GLU A 603 51.00 -15.71 -10.90
N CYS A 604 50.71 -14.66 -10.11
CA CYS A 604 51.05 -13.26 -10.44
C CYS A 604 52.56 -12.96 -10.51
N ASN A 605 53.41 -13.92 -10.13
CA ASN A 605 54.86 -13.79 -10.25
C ASN A 605 55.38 -13.99 -11.70
N GLN A 606 54.55 -14.41 -12.66
CA GLN A 606 54.93 -14.55 -14.08
C GLN A 606 54.29 -13.50 -15.01
N CYS A 607 53.76 -12.40 -14.46
CA CYS A 607 53.06 -11.35 -15.21
C CYS A 607 53.86 -10.62 -16.29
N LEU A 608 55.17 -10.86 -16.40
CA LEU A 608 56.05 -10.13 -17.30
C LEU A 608 56.94 -11.09 -18.10
N PHE A 609 56.78 -11.07 -19.43
CA PHE A 609 57.71 -11.71 -20.35
C PHE A 609 58.74 -10.68 -20.84
N VAL A 610 60.04 -10.99 -20.70
CA VAL A 610 61.12 -10.14 -21.22
C VAL A 610 61.97 -10.98 -22.16
N PRO A 611 62.08 -10.62 -23.44
CA PRO A 611 62.96 -11.33 -24.37
C PRO A 611 64.42 -11.20 -23.94
N ASN A 612 65.27 -12.13 -24.36
CA ASN A 612 66.70 -12.18 -24.01
C ASN A 612 67.62 -11.82 -25.19
N ALA A 613 67.07 -11.62 -26.39
CA ALA A 613 67.75 -11.04 -27.55
C ALA A 613 66.78 -10.22 -28.41
N PHE A 614 67.29 -9.25 -29.17
CA PHE A 614 66.56 -8.57 -30.25
C PHE A 614 67.52 -8.11 -31.36
N SER A 615 66.99 -7.94 -32.57
CA SER A 615 67.74 -7.66 -33.79
C SER A 615 67.14 -6.47 -34.53
N PRO A 616 67.56 -5.22 -34.25
CA PRO A 616 67.07 -4.04 -34.95
C PRO A 616 67.71 -3.92 -36.34
N ASP A 617 67.21 -4.71 -37.30
CA ASP A 617 67.67 -4.76 -38.71
C ASP A 617 66.61 -4.29 -39.72
N GLY A 618 65.39 -4.00 -39.28
CA GLY A 618 64.30 -3.42 -40.06
C GLY A 618 63.48 -4.44 -40.86
N ASP A 619 63.59 -5.73 -40.55
CA ASP A 619 62.82 -6.80 -41.21
C ASP A 619 61.39 -6.97 -40.65
N GLY A 620 61.04 -6.24 -39.59
CA GLY A 620 59.76 -6.32 -38.89
C GLY A 620 59.72 -7.36 -37.76
N LEU A 621 60.80 -8.10 -37.53
CA LEU A 621 60.91 -9.19 -36.58
C LEU A 621 61.96 -8.90 -35.50
N ASN A 622 61.49 -8.65 -34.28
CA ASN A 622 62.35 -8.36 -33.12
C ASN A 622 63.20 -7.08 -33.29
N ASP A 623 62.68 -6.10 -34.03
CA ASP A 623 63.32 -4.79 -34.20
C ASP A 623 63.37 -3.94 -32.92
N VAL A 624 62.55 -4.29 -31.94
CA VAL A 624 62.43 -3.54 -30.70
C VAL A 624 62.47 -4.46 -29.49
N PHE A 625 63.15 -4.02 -28.45
CA PHE A 625 63.24 -4.65 -27.16
C PHE A 625 62.28 -4.02 -26.15
N GLY A 626 61.52 -4.85 -25.45
CA GLY A 626 60.83 -4.43 -24.24
C GLY A 626 59.95 -5.53 -23.69
N ALA A 627 59.53 -5.36 -22.44
CA ALA A 627 58.73 -6.35 -21.74
C ALA A 627 57.30 -6.43 -22.29
N ARG A 628 56.66 -7.60 -22.23
CA ARG A 628 55.23 -7.77 -22.52
C ARG A 628 54.53 -8.21 -21.25
N ASN A 629 53.44 -7.55 -20.87
CA ASN A 629 52.62 -8.01 -19.77
C ASN A 629 51.74 -9.16 -20.22
N LEU A 630 51.68 -10.20 -19.40
CA LEU A 630 50.81 -11.37 -19.59
C LEU A 630 49.53 -11.29 -18.74
N CYS A 631 49.47 -10.28 -17.87
CA CYS A 631 48.38 -9.99 -16.94
C CYS A 631 48.22 -8.46 -16.80
N GLU A 632 47.21 -8.00 -16.06
CA GLU A 632 47.04 -6.57 -15.73
C GLU A 632 48.11 -6.09 -14.74
N ILE A 633 48.74 -4.95 -15.05
CA ILE A 633 49.71 -4.27 -14.18
C ILE A 633 49.30 -2.80 -13.99
N LYS A 634 49.38 -2.31 -12.76
CA LYS A 634 48.95 -0.94 -12.38
C LYS A 634 50.03 0.11 -12.63
N SER A 635 51.29 -0.30 -12.59
CA SER A 635 52.45 0.57 -12.84
C SER A 635 53.58 -0.23 -13.49
N PHE A 636 54.43 0.45 -14.26
CA PHE A 636 55.57 -0.17 -14.93
C PHE A 636 56.71 0.84 -15.06
N GLN A 637 57.94 0.39 -14.90
CA GLN A 637 59.14 1.11 -15.28
C GLN A 637 60.20 0.13 -15.74
N ILE A 638 60.85 0.43 -16.86
CA ILE A 638 62.02 -0.29 -17.37
C ILE A 638 63.18 0.68 -17.56
N GLN A 639 64.36 0.25 -17.16
CA GLN A 639 65.63 0.94 -17.38
C GLN A 639 66.60 -0.05 -18.01
N VAL A 640 67.25 0.33 -19.10
CA VAL A 640 68.27 -0.49 -19.80
C VAL A 640 69.59 0.23 -19.76
N TYR A 641 70.65 -0.51 -19.44
CA TYR A 641 72.00 -0.01 -19.26
C TYR A 641 72.96 -0.73 -20.20
N ASN A 642 73.96 -0.02 -20.72
CA ASN A 642 75.08 -0.64 -21.42
C ASN A 642 76.06 -1.30 -20.44
N ARG A 643 77.07 -2.00 -20.99
CA ARG A 643 78.12 -2.69 -20.21
C ARG A 643 78.94 -1.80 -19.26
N TRP A 644 78.84 -0.48 -19.40
CA TRP A 644 79.53 0.52 -18.58
C TRP A 644 78.63 1.15 -17.52
N GLY A 645 77.37 0.71 -17.40
CA GLY A 645 76.40 1.24 -16.45
C GLY A 645 75.72 2.54 -16.89
N GLN A 646 75.87 2.96 -18.15
CA GLN A 646 75.17 4.13 -18.67
C GLN A 646 73.75 3.74 -19.07
N LEU A 647 72.76 4.53 -18.64
CA LEU A 647 71.35 4.37 -19.00
C LEU A 647 71.16 4.70 -20.49
N VAL A 648 70.71 3.72 -21.27
CA VAL A 648 70.49 3.85 -22.73
C VAL A 648 69.02 3.91 -23.11
N PHE A 649 68.13 3.36 -22.29
CA PHE A 649 66.68 3.43 -22.49
C PHE A 649 65.96 3.46 -21.14
N ASN A 650 64.90 4.26 -21.05
CA ASN A 650 64.03 4.33 -19.88
C ASN A 650 62.60 4.60 -20.32
N ALA A 651 61.65 3.82 -19.81
CA ALA A 651 60.24 4.00 -20.08
C ALA A 651 59.39 3.68 -18.85
N ASN A 652 58.30 4.43 -18.68
CA ASN A 652 57.30 4.21 -17.62
C ASN A 652 55.99 3.60 -18.15
N ASN A 653 55.92 3.34 -19.46
CA ASN A 653 54.80 2.66 -20.09
C ASN A 653 55.33 1.39 -20.77
N ILE A 654 54.66 0.27 -20.52
CA ILE A 654 55.07 -1.01 -21.09
C ILE A 654 54.94 -1.06 -22.62
N ALA A 655 54.12 -0.20 -23.23
CA ALA A 655 54.00 -0.09 -24.68
C ALA A 655 55.26 0.49 -25.35
N GLU A 656 56.07 1.28 -24.63
CA GLU A 656 57.31 1.87 -25.13
C GLU A 656 58.41 0.81 -25.19
N LYS A 657 59.05 0.70 -26.36
CA LYS A 657 60.11 -0.28 -26.64
C LYS A 657 61.38 0.43 -27.06
N TRP A 658 62.52 -0.18 -26.78
CA TRP A 658 63.83 0.27 -27.23
C TRP A 658 64.11 -0.28 -28.62
N ASP A 659 64.37 0.58 -29.58
CA ASP A 659 64.68 0.25 -30.98
C ASP A 659 66.17 0.00 -31.24
N GLY A 660 66.99 -0.08 -30.19
CA GLY A 660 68.44 -0.25 -30.32
C GLY A 660 69.19 1.02 -30.75
N THR A 661 68.58 2.20 -30.59
CA THR A 661 69.26 3.50 -30.76
C THR A 661 69.67 4.13 -29.43
N TYR A 662 70.73 4.95 -29.45
CA TYR A 662 71.18 5.73 -28.31
C TYR A 662 71.90 7.00 -28.79
N ASN A 663 71.59 8.17 -28.22
CA ASN A 663 72.18 9.48 -28.58
C ASN A 663 72.15 9.80 -30.08
N ASN A 664 71.00 9.63 -30.74
CA ASN A 664 70.81 9.82 -32.19
C ASN A 664 71.71 8.95 -33.08
N GLY A 665 72.28 7.88 -32.51
CA GLY A 665 73.09 6.90 -33.19
C GLY A 665 72.61 5.48 -32.90
N VAL A 666 73.27 4.54 -33.56
CA VAL A 666 72.99 3.11 -33.50
C VAL A 666 73.75 2.52 -32.29
N ALA A 667 73.07 1.85 -31.36
CA ALA A 667 73.71 1.29 -30.16
C ALA A 667 74.64 0.11 -30.54
N ASP A 668 75.75 -0.07 -29.82
CA ASP A 668 76.74 -1.13 -30.09
C ASP A 668 76.14 -2.53 -29.92
N VAL A 669 76.56 -3.47 -30.76
CA VAL A 669 76.25 -4.91 -30.60
C VAL A 669 76.89 -5.44 -29.31
N GLY A 670 76.14 -6.23 -28.54
CA GLY A 670 76.60 -6.86 -27.31
C GLY A 670 75.55 -6.91 -26.20
N ALA A 671 76.01 -7.22 -24.99
CA ALA A 671 75.17 -7.38 -23.82
C ALA A 671 74.78 -6.02 -23.19
N TYR A 672 73.51 -5.90 -22.87
CA TYR A 672 72.91 -4.82 -22.09
C TYR A 672 72.16 -5.44 -20.90
N PHE A 673 71.94 -4.64 -19.86
CA PHE A 673 71.29 -5.08 -18.63
C PHE A 673 70.04 -4.26 -18.38
N TYR A 674 68.94 -4.90 -18.02
CA TYR A 674 67.71 -4.20 -17.68
C TYR A 674 67.35 -4.36 -16.21
N GLN A 675 66.67 -3.35 -15.67
CA GLN A 675 65.93 -3.42 -14.43
C GLN A 675 64.49 -2.99 -14.69
N ILE A 676 63.54 -3.76 -14.18
CA ILE A 676 62.12 -3.49 -14.28
C ILE A 676 61.52 -3.48 -12.88
N SER A 677 60.65 -2.51 -12.63
CA SER A 677 59.74 -2.50 -11.48
C SER A 677 58.32 -2.35 -11.96
N PHE A 678 57.39 -3.14 -11.44
CA PHE A 678 55.97 -3.03 -11.77
C PHE A 678 55.09 -3.37 -10.57
N THR A 679 53.89 -2.82 -10.54
CA THR A 679 52.86 -3.19 -9.55
C THR A 679 51.86 -4.11 -10.23
N SER A 680 51.70 -5.35 -9.75
CA SER A 680 50.69 -6.28 -10.25
C SER A 680 49.27 -5.88 -9.80
N ALA A 681 48.25 -6.51 -10.39
CA ALA A 681 46.84 -6.27 -10.07
C ALA A 681 46.52 -6.37 -8.56
N ASP A 682 47.24 -7.23 -7.82
CA ASP A 682 47.14 -7.45 -6.37
C ASP A 682 47.84 -6.37 -5.49
N ASN A 683 48.31 -5.27 -6.10
CA ASN A 683 49.09 -4.20 -5.46
C ASN A 683 50.49 -4.61 -4.96
N THR A 684 51.00 -5.80 -5.30
CA THR A 684 52.38 -6.15 -4.95
C THR A 684 53.38 -5.50 -5.90
N ILE A 685 54.46 -4.92 -5.36
CA ILE A 685 55.55 -4.34 -6.15
C ILE A 685 56.56 -5.44 -6.45
N GLN A 686 56.83 -5.67 -7.73
CA GLN A 686 57.72 -6.69 -8.23
C GLN A 686 58.93 -6.07 -8.93
N TYR A 687 60.09 -6.71 -8.77
CA TYR A 687 61.33 -6.31 -9.43
C TYR A 687 61.86 -7.44 -10.32
N ARG A 688 62.35 -7.11 -11.51
CA ARG A 688 63.03 -8.03 -12.43
C ARG A 688 64.32 -7.40 -12.92
N LYS A 689 65.36 -8.22 -13.06
CA LYS A 689 66.64 -7.84 -13.65
C LYS A 689 67.06 -8.93 -14.60
N GLY A 690 67.76 -8.57 -15.66
CA GLY A 690 68.26 -9.54 -16.62
C GLY A 690 69.21 -8.93 -17.62
N GLU A 691 69.71 -9.81 -18.49
CA GLU A 691 70.58 -9.48 -19.61
C GLU A 691 69.77 -9.58 -20.91
N ILE A 692 70.04 -8.66 -21.84
CA ILE A 692 69.51 -8.63 -23.19
C ILE A 692 70.67 -8.52 -24.17
N MET A 693 70.70 -9.40 -25.17
CA MET A 693 71.66 -9.36 -26.26
C MET A 693 71.12 -8.51 -27.42
N LEU A 694 71.81 -7.43 -27.78
CA LEU A 694 71.56 -6.70 -29.02
C LEU A 694 72.42 -7.35 -30.12
N ILE A 695 71.77 -7.88 -31.15
CA ILE A 695 72.42 -8.53 -32.31
C ILE A 695 72.10 -7.70 -33.56
N ARG A 696 73.00 -7.65 -34.55
CA ARG A 696 72.73 -7.10 -35.88
C ARG A 696 73.41 -7.94 -36.95
#